data_AF-A0A8H5Y1U0-F1
#
_entry.id   AF-A0A8H5Y1U0-F1
#
_cell.length_a   1.000
_cell.length_b   1.000
_cell.length_c   1.000
_cell.angle_alpha   90.00
_cell.angle_beta   90.00
_cell.angle_gamma   90.00
#
_symmetry.space_group_name_H-M   'P 1'
#
loop_
_entity.id
_entity.type
_entity.pdbx_description
1 polymer ?
#
loop_
_entity_poly.entity_id
_entity_poly.type
_entity_poly.pdbx_seq_one_letter_code
_entity_poly.pdbx_strand_id
1 'polypeptide(L)'
;MLGLPEVSFGSSDASSLEASGPLSLIKGPAVGPITRLIPADQRYFQYFIQTASHSITSFGHDAPRVRELLIQIALSDFSPSSTAVLKSALALASFHRANSPQTTAQYKVAALRKLSESTQGRISVIDSACHIAAGMILSTLEIQQNSMKSSHWLWYACGAAKIVKTAGLDVDNLDHDTAALVGWVHYYNTLSRFSLRHWQPHVTFDPDDAADSFHPVVCGNGQPESLTGAPHEILYLLSEAFNAATVPSDPRYETKAHRSHLETLDWKLRNLEKKAPGNNASADTAHPAFDLVVELYRLSTLIYLRRASAGILPLDQKFTTWVGQAFELLERLPACQWPFPLLIFGCEAESDKQRMIILDVMDRTSENMQYRNIATVKKVIETVWVQKDLYTEEMNYVRKLGVILSSTHKSRTIMRRRRMWLMLADQEAYRGQGQSELQSTKTFMIENPKHQTIITMPSYLITGTSRGLGFEFVRQLSADSNNTVIGFVRNKKATEEKIERELSGRSNIHTIQGEIQNLESVKNLVKEVANITGGSLDYIIANAALQSEWSAHNPLGVLGEEPERLEEDMLESFKINTLGNIHLFILALPLIRKGEAKKVIAISSGMADPDFITNFSITDGAPYTISKGALNIAVAKFDAQYRKEGILFMAISPGLVATQDTSNYTEEQIQGVRDMVAAFKGYAPHWEGAISPEESATAVLSVINKASIEAGNGGSFVSHYGNKQWL
;
A
#
# COMPACT_ATOMS: atom_id res chain seq x y z
N MET A 1 -55.29 -54.33 45.39
CA MET A 1 -54.14 -54.35 46.31
C MET A 1 -53.07 -55.18 45.62
N LEU A 2 -51.95 -54.69 45.10
CA LEU A 2 -51.19 -53.45 45.28
C LEU A 2 -50.81 -52.95 43.88
N GLY A 3 -51.04 -51.66 43.61
CA GLY A 3 -50.64 -50.96 42.37
C GLY A 3 -49.14 -50.70 42.33
N LEU A 4 -48.52 -50.45 41.18
CA LEU A 4 -48.83 -49.34 40.28
C LEU A 4 -48.51 -49.67 38.80
N PRO A 5 -49.07 -48.93 37.83
CA PRO A 5 -49.43 -49.45 36.50
C PRO A 5 -48.52 -49.02 35.34
N GLU A 6 -48.60 -49.79 34.25
CA GLU A 6 -48.27 -49.38 32.88
C GLU A 6 -49.09 -48.16 32.44
N VAL A 7 -48.48 -47.27 31.64
CA VAL A 7 -49.21 -46.30 30.80
C VAL A 7 -48.61 -46.27 29.39
N SER A 8 -49.37 -46.89 28.48
CA SER A 8 -49.57 -46.68 27.03
C SER A 8 -48.41 -46.30 26.10
N PHE A 9 -48.17 -47.19 25.14
CA PHE A 9 -47.65 -46.88 23.81
C PHE A 9 -48.68 -46.06 23.01
N GLY A 10 -48.29 -44.84 22.63
CA GLY A 10 -48.95 -44.05 21.59
C GLY A 10 -48.07 -44.01 20.34
N SER A 11 -48.59 -44.54 19.24
CA SER A 11 -48.02 -44.42 17.90
C SER A 11 -48.17 -43.00 17.36
N SER A 12 -47.07 -42.35 16.99
CA SER A 12 -47.07 -41.40 15.87
C SER A 12 -45.65 -41.12 15.39
N ASP A 13 -45.48 -41.34 14.10
CA ASP A 13 -44.59 -40.60 13.19
C ASP A 13 -43.10 -40.96 13.17
N ALA A 14 -42.83 -41.93 12.30
CA ALA A 14 -41.58 -42.12 11.58
C ALA A 14 -41.26 -40.93 10.63
N SER A 15 -41.29 -39.68 11.13
CA SER A 15 -41.00 -38.47 10.35
C SER A 15 -40.07 -37.48 11.06
N SER A 16 -39.29 -37.92 12.07
CA SER A 16 -38.34 -37.06 12.79
C SER A 16 -36.86 -37.32 12.48
N LEU A 17 -36.56 -37.96 11.34
CA LEU A 17 -35.20 -38.31 10.91
C LEU A 17 -34.67 -37.47 9.73
N GLU A 18 -35.39 -36.43 9.33
CA GLU A 18 -34.95 -35.48 8.30
C GLU A 18 -34.81 -34.08 8.92
N ALA A 19 -33.58 -33.70 9.35
CA ALA A 19 -33.07 -32.31 9.45
C ALA A 19 -31.75 -32.16 10.26
N SER A 20 -30.85 -33.15 10.25
CA SER A 20 -29.51 -32.98 10.86
C SER A 20 -28.42 -33.03 9.79
N GLY A 21 -27.97 -31.85 9.34
CA GLY A 21 -26.86 -31.72 8.40
C GLY A 21 -25.52 -32.24 8.93
N PRO A 22 -24.53 -32.52 8.07
CA PRO A 22 -23.25 -33.12 8.43
C PRO A 22 -22.44 -32.36 9.48
N LEU A 23 -22.61 -31.04 9.61
CA LEU A 23 -21.96 -30.19 10.62
C LEU A 23 -22.72 -30.08 11.95
N SER A 24 -23.94 -30.62 12.04
CA SER A 24 -24.77 -30.58 13.26
C SER A 24 -24.17 -31.36 14.44
N LEU A 25 -23.17 -32.21 14.18
CA LEU A 25 -22.40 -32.97 15.17
C LEU A 25 -21.37 -32.14 15.95
N ILE A 26 -21.11 -30.87 15.57
CA ILE A 26 -20.11 -29.99 16.22
C ILE A 26 -20.75 -29.11 17.33
N LYS A 27 -22.03 -29.30 17.66
CA LYS A 27 -22.83 -28.45 18.58
C LYS A 27 -22.57 -28.68 20.09
N GLY A 28 -21.32 -28.58 20.55
CA GLY A 28 -20.97 -28.50 21.99
C GLY A 28 -20.55 -27.07 22.40
N PRO A 29 -20.82 -26.62 23.65
CA PRO A 29 -20.46 -25.26 24.08
C PRO A 29 -18.93 -25.07 24.13
N ALA A 30 -18.44 -24.11 23.34
CA ALA A 30 -17.02 -23.84 23.05
C ALA A 30 -16.18 -23.27 24.22
N VAL A 31 -16.66 -23.32 25.46
CA VAL A 31 -16.00 -22.66 26.62
C VAL A 31 -15.01 -23.59 27.34
N GLY A 32 -15.21 -24.91 27.27
CA GLY A 32 -14.29 -25.92 27.83
C GLY A 32 -12.98 -26.20 27.06
N PRO A 33 -12.89 -26.09 25.72
CA PRO A 33 -11.70 -26.53 24.96
C PRO A 33 -10.52 -25.53 24.93
N ILE A 34 -10.74 -24.22 25.12
CA ILE A 34 -9.66 -23.22 25.01
C ILE A 34 -8.59 -23.44 26.09
N THR A 35 -8.99 -23.86 27.30
CA THR A 35 -8.06 -24.17 28.41
C THR A 35 -7.11 -25.32 28.09
N ARG A 36 -7.43 -26.16 27.09
CA ARG A 36 -6.55 -27.25 26.62
C ARG A 36 -5.37 -26.76 25.77
N LEU A 37 -5.43 -25.52 25.28
CA LEU A 37 -4.33 -24.92 24.52
C LEU A 37 -3.21 -24.45 25.46
N ILE A 38 -1.97 -24.43 24.98
CA ILE A 38 -0.87 -23.82 25.71
C ILE A 38 -1.11 -22.31 25.92
N PRO A 39 -0.60 -21.68 26.98
CA PRO A 39 -0.91 -20.27 27.30
C PRO A 39 -0.64 -19.27 26.16
N ALA A 40 0.36 -19.53 25.32
CA ALA A 40 0.64 -18.71 24.14
C ALA A 40 -0.46 -18.84 23.07
N ASP A 41 -0.87 -20.07 22.74
CA ASP A 41 -1.93 -20.35 21.78
C ASP A 41 -3.28 -19.82 22.28
N GLN A 42 -3.57 -19.91 23.58
CA GLN A 42 -4.78 -19.33 24.20
C GLN A 42 -4.91 -17.82 23.91
N ARG A 43 -3.82 -17.07 24.10
CA ARG A 43 -3.80 -15.62 23.89
C ARG A 43 -4.03 -15.23 22.43
N TYR A 44 -3.45 -15.99 21.49
CA TYR A 44 -3.66 -15.75 20.06
C TYR A 44 -5.05 -16.18 19.62
N PHE A 45 -5.55 -17.32 20.09
CA PHE A 45 -6.88 -17.79 19.74
C PHE A 45 -7.98 -16.88 20.29
N GLN A 46 -7.82 -16.35 21.52
CA GLN A 46 -8.72 -15.34 22.06
C GLN A 46 -8.74 -14.07 21.19
N TYR A 47 -7.57 -13.64 20.71
CA TYR A 47 -7.46 -12.51 19.78
C TYR A 47 -8.08 -12.82 18.41
N PHE A 48 -8.02 -14.08 17.95
CA PHE A 48 -8.71 -14.51 16.74
C PHE A 48 -10.23 -14.35 16.89
N ILE A 49 -10.80 -14.86 17.99
CA ILE A 49 -12.23 -14.76 18.29
C ILE A 49 -12.67 -13.29 18.32
N GLN A 50 -11.94 -12.44 19.05
CA GLN A 50 -12.35 -11.05 19.30
C GLN A 50 -12.07 -10.11 18.13
N THR A 51 -10.99 -10.34 17.37
CA THR A 51 -10.48 -9.35 16.41
C THR A 51 -10.19 -9.96 15.05
N ALA A 52 -9.26 -10.92 14.95
CA ALA A 52 -8.72 -11.32 13.64
C ALA A 52 -9.77 -12.01 12.73
N SER A 53 -10.73 -12.73 13.30
CA SER A 53 -11.82 -13.38 12.54
C SER A 53 -12.72 -12.39 11.79
N HIS A 54 -12.83 -11.14 12.25
CA HIS A 54 -13.60 -10.08 11.58
C HIS A 54 -12.97 -9.65 10.25
N SER A 55 -11.70 -10.00 10.01
CA SER A 55 -11.02 -9.69 8.76
C SER A 55 -11.30 -10.71 7.63
N ILE A 56 -12.06 -11.77 7.93
CA ILE A 56 -12.50 -12.78 6.95
C ILE A 56 -13.78 -12.27 6.29
N THR A 57 -13.64 -11.75 5.07
CA THR A 57 -14.79 -11.28 4.28
C THR A 57 -15.65 -12.46 3.85
N SER A 58 -16.96 -12.26 3.83
CA SER A 58 -17.94 -13.22 3.31
C SER A 58 -19.03 -12.47 2.55
N PHE A 59 -19.79 -13.20 1.75
CA PHE A 59 -20.86 -12.66 0.92
C PHE A 59 -22.21 -13.11 1.49
N GLY A 60 -23.15 -12.17 1.69
CA GLY A 60 -24.48 -12.46 2.21
C GLY A 60 -24.62 -12.41 3.74
N HIS A 61 -25.74 -12.92 4.24
CA HIS A 61 -26.15 -12.89 5.65
C HIS A 61 -25.25 -13.67 6.62
N ASP A 62 -24.43 -14.58 6.07
CA ASP A 62 -23.79 -15.62 6.86
C ASP A 62 -22.45 -15.19 7.45
N ALA A 63 -22.07 -13.91 7.36
CA ALA A 63 -20.78 -13.44 7.85
C ALA A 63 -20.52 -13.71 9.33
N PRO A 64 -21.46 -13.46 10.26
CA PRO A 64 -21.30 -13.87 11.65
C PRO A 64 -21.25 -15.39 11.79
N ARG A 65 -22.04 -16.11 10.99
CA ARG A 65 -22.14 -17.57 11.03
C ARG A 65 -20.85 -18.26 10.62
N VAL A 66 -20.21 -17.81 9.54
CA VAL A 66 -18.90 -18.30 9.10
C VAL A 66 -17.88 -18.16 10.23
N ARG A 67 -17.85 -17.02 10.93
CA ARG A 67 -16.90 -16.82 12.04
C ARG A 67 -17.15 -17.79 13.20
N GLU A 68 -18.40 -17.93 13.61
CA GLU A 68 -18.79 -18.89 14.66
C GLU A 68 -18.38 -20.31 14.28
N LEU A 69 -18.65 -20.70 13.04
CA LEU A 69 -18.32 -22.01 12.52
C LEU A 69 -16.81 -22.26 12.50
N LEU A 70 -16.00 -21.30 12.06
CA LEU A 70 -14.53 -21.41 12.09
C LEU A 70 -14.00 -21.62 13.52
N ILE A 71 -14.60 -20.92 14.50
CA ILE A 71 -14.24 -21.06 15.92
C ILE A 71 -14.65 -22.45 16.44
N GLN A 72 -15.86 -22.92 16.10
CA GLN A 72 -16.35 -24.24 16.50
C GLN A 72 -15.52 -25.37 15.90
N ILE A 73 -15.21 -25.30 14.61
CA ILE A 73 -14.37 -26.30 13.92
C ILE A 73 -12.98 -26.33 14.56
N ALA A 74 -12.35 -25.18 14.81
CA ALA A 74 -11.01 -25.10 15.40
C ALA A 74 -10.93 -25.70 16.83
N LEU A 75 -12.05 -25.80 17.54
CA LEU A 75 -12.12 -26.31 18.92
C LEU A 75 -12.84 -27.65 19.06
N SER A 76 -13.16 -28.31 17.95
CA SER A 76 -14.02 -29.50 17.90
C SER A 76 -13.36 -30.76 18.52
N ASP A 77 -12.69 -31.58 17.71
CA ASP A 77 -12.18 -32.89 18.09
C ASP A 77 -10.65 -32.98 18.16
N PHE A 78 -9.95 -31.91 17.75
CA PHE A 78 -8.48 -31.87 17.59
C PHE A 78 -7.93 -32.99 16.70
N SER A 79 -8.73 -33.51 15.77
CA SER A 79 -8.25 -34.31 14.64
C SER A 79 -7.20 -33.54 13.83
N PRO A 80 -6.44 -34.20 12.94
CA PRO A 80 -5.51 -33.50 12.07
C PRO A 80 -6.18 -32.38 11.25
N SER A 81 -7.41 -32.60 10.78
CA SER A 81 -8.16 -31.62 9.97
C SER A 81 -8.66 -30.42 10.80
N SER A 82 -9.22 -30.63 11.99
CA SER A 82 -9.64 -29.52 12.87
C SER A 82 -8.46 -28.76 13.48
N THR A 83 -7.36 -29.46 13.79
CA THR A 83 -6.10 -28.86 14.24
C THR A 83 -5.50 -27.96 13.16
N ALA A 84 -5.65 -28.30 11.87
CA ALA A 84 -5.24 -27.42 10.79
C ALA A 84 -5.98 -26.07 10.82
N VAL A 85 -7.30 -26.10 11.08
CA VAL A 85 -8.11 -24.87 11.24
C VAL A 85 -7.60 -24.06 12.43
N LEU A 86 -7.38 -24.69 13.58
CA LEU A 86 -6.79 -24.03 14.75
C LEU A 86 -5.45 -23.36 14.45
N LYS A 87 -4.49 -24.09 13.83
CA LYS A 87 -3.17 -23.54 13.52
C LYS A 87 -3.24 -22.42 12.47
N SER A 88 -4.16 -22.49 11.52
CA SER A 88 -4.41 -21.38 10.58
C SER A 88 -4.98 -20.14 11.29
N ALA A 89 -5.90 -20.31 12.24
CA ALA A 89 -6.45 -19.22 13.05
C ALA A 89 -5.38 -18.54 13.91
N LEU A 90 -4.48 -19.33 14.51
CA LEU A 90 -3.32 -18.81 15.26
C LEU A 90 -2.36 -18.03 14.36
N ALA A 91 -2.12 -18.49 13.12
CA ALA A 91 -1.30 -17.77 12.16
C ALA A 91 -1.91 -16.41 11.79
N LEU A 92 -3.24 -16.35 11.56
CA LEU A 92 -3.92 -15.08 11.29
C LEU A 92 -3.89 -14.13 12.49
N ALA A 93 -4.11 -14.65 13.70
CA ALA A 93 -4.03 -13.84 14.91
C ALA A 93 -2.61 -13.37 15.23
N SER A 94 -1.59 -14.19 15.03
CA SER A 94 -0.19 -13.79 15.25
C SER A 94 0.23 -12.70 14.28
N PHE A 95 -0.23 -12.79 13.03
CA PHE A 95 -0.04 -11.76 12.02
C PHE A 95 -0.68 -10.43 12.46
N HIS A 96 -1.97 -10.43 12.81
CA HIS A 96 -2.68 -9.20 13.22
C HIS A 96 -2.15 -8.57 14.51
N ARG A 97 -1.78 -9.39 15.50
CA ARG A 97 -1.45 -8.90 16.85
C ARG A 97 0.00 -8.49 17.02
N ALA A 98 0.93 -9.29 16.51
CA ALA A 98 2.35 -9.16 16.84
C ALA A 98 3.21 -8.76 15.65
N ASN A 99 2.66 -8.76 14.42
CA ASN A 99 3.37 -8.56 13.17
C ASN A 99 4.73 -9.30 13.10
N SER A 100 4.83 -10.47 13.74
CA SER A 100 6.03 -11.31 13.79
C SER A 100 5.99 -12.27 12.60
N PRO A 101 6.84 -12.08 11.57
CA PRO A 101 6.84 -12.94 10.39
C PRO A 101 7.23 -14.38 10.73
N GLN A 102 8.14 -14.58 11.69
CA GLN A 102 8.62 -15.90 12.10
C GLN A 102 7.50 -16.71 12.76
N THR A 103 6.81 -16.15 13.75
CA THR A 103 5.72 -16.83 14.48
C THR A 103 4.58 -17.20 13.53
N THR A 104 4.23 -16.27 12.65
CA THR A 104 3.18 -16.47 11.65
C THR A 104 3.54 -17.59 10.67
N ALA A 105 4.80 -17.62 10.18
CA ALA A 105 5.29 -18.67 9.32
C ALA A 105 5.28 -20.05 10.01
N GLN A 106 5.64 -20.11 11.29
CA GLN A 106 5.61 -21.35 12.09
C GLN A 106 4.20 -21.94 12.16
N TYR A 107 3.20 -21.13 12.53
CA TYR A 107 1.81 -21.60 12.60
C TYR A 107 1.25 -21.96 11.22
N LYS A 108 1.59 -21.20 10.17
CA LYS A 108 1.23 -21.54 8.79
C LYS A 108 1.79 -22.89 8.36
N VAL A 109 3.08 -23.15 8.59
CA VAL A 109 3.72 -24.44 8.27
C VAL A 109 3.08 -25.58 9.08
N ALA A 110 2.76 -25.34 10.36
CA ALA A 110 2.08 -26.32 11.19
C ALA A 110 0.67 -26.66 10.66
N ALA A 111 -0.10 -25.66 10.20
CA ALA A 111 -1.40 -25.86 9.58
C ALA A 111 -1.29 -26.70 8.29
N LEU A 112 -0.33 -26.40 7.42
CA LEU A 112 -0.11 -27.15 6.18
C LEU A 112 0.32 -28.60 6.42
N ARG A 113 1.17 -28.85 7.41
CA ARG A 113 1.53 -30.21 7.82
C ARG A 113 0.31 -31.00 8.28
N LYS A 114 -0.58 -30.35 9.06
CA LYS A 114 -1.81 -30.98 9.56
C LYS A 114 -2.83 -31.24 8.45
N LEU A 115 -2.97 -30.34 7.48
CA LEU A 115 -3.75 -30.60 6.26
C LEU A 115 -3.17 -31.77 5.44
N SER A 116 -1.85 -31.90 5.37
CA SER A 116 -1.22 -33.02 4.68
C SER A 116 -1.48 -34.35 5.43
N GLU A 117 -1.41 -34.34 6.76
CA GLU A 117 -1.65 -35.51 7.61
C GLU A 117 -3.09 -36.02 7.49
N SER A 118 -4.09 -35.13 7.45
CA SER A 118 -5.50 -35.51 7.29
C SER A 118 -5.82 -36.16 5.93
N THR A 119 -4.95 -36.01 4.92
CA THR A 119 -5.14 -36.66 3.60
C THR A 119 -4.67 -38.11 3.55
N GLN A 120 -4.02 -38.64 4.60
CA GLN A 120 -3.46 -40.01 4.61
C GLN A 120 -4.52 -41.12 4.79
N GLY A 121 -5.81 -40.82 4.57
CA GLY A 121 -6.94 -41.75 4.73
C GLY A 121 -8.19 -41.33 3.94
N ARG A 122 -9.35 -41.96 4.21
CA ARG A 122 -10.63 -41.54 3.62
C ARG A 122 -11.06 -40.20 4.23
N ILE A 123 -11.18 -39.18 3.39
CA ILE A 123 -11.61 -37.84 3.78
C ILE A 123 -13.13 -37.85 3.98
N SER A 124 -13.59 -37.54 5.19
CA SER A 124 -15.01 -37.41 5.49
C SER A 124 -15.57 -36.06 5.02
N VAL A 125 -16.89 -35.88 5.10
CA VAL A 125 -17.54 -34.58 4.86
C VAL A 125 -17.06 -33.53 5.87
N ILE A 126 -16.84 -33.93 7.13
CA ILE A 126 -16.32 -33.06 8.20
C ILE A 126 -14.88 -32.66 7.89
N ASP A 127 -14.04 -33.60 7.44
CA ASP A 127 -12.68 -33.27 7.00
C ASP A 127 -12.69 -32.31 5.81
N SER A 128 -13.62 -32.48 4.87
CA SER A 128 -13.79 -31.57 3.74
C SER A 128 -14.13 -30.16 4.21
N ALA A 129 -15.05 -30.01 5.17
CA ALA A 129 -15.39 -28.74 5.78
C ALA A 129 -14.20 -28.12 6.55
N CYS A 130 -13.42 -28.91 7.28
CA CYS A 130 -12.18 -28.48 7.94
C CYS A 130 -11.14 -27.99 6.92
N HIS A 131 -10.96 -28.69 5.80
CA HIS A 131 -10.04 -28.27 4.75
C HIS A 131 -10.48 -26.97 4.08
N ILE A 132 -11.79 -26.80 3.84
CA ILE A 132 -12.35 -25.53 3.35
C ILE A 132 -12.07 -24.43 4.37
N ALA A 133 -12.41 -24.62 5.65
CA ALA A 133 -12.20 -23.66 6.73
C ALA A 133 -10.72 -23.25 6.90
N ALA A 134 -9.79 -24.20 6.87
CA ALA A 134 -8.36 -23.91 6.92
C ALA A 134 -7.91 -23.16 5.66
N GLY A 135 -8.40 -23.56 4.48
CA GLY A 135 -8.18 -22.86 3.22
C GLY A 135 -8.69 -21.42 3.25
N MET A 136 -9.83 -21.16 3.89
CA MET A 136 -10.40 -19.83 4.09
C MET A 136 -9.47 -18.92 4.87
N ILE A 137 -9.01 -19.39 6.03
CA ILE A 137 -8.15 -18.61 6.93
C ILE A 137 -6.76 -18.43 6.29
N LEU A 138 -6.19 -19.46 5.69
CA LEU A 138 -4.89 -19.39 5.01
C LEU A 138 -4.95 -18.50 3.76
N SER A 139 -6.03 -18.55 2.99
CA SER A 139 -6.24 -17.62 1.88
C SER A 139 -6.30 -16.19 2.41
N THR A 140 -7.15 -15.91 3.40
CA THR A 140 -7.25 -14.59 4.02
C THR A 140 -5.90 -14.10 4.56
N LEU A 141 -5.15 -14.97 5.23
CA LEU A 141 -3.80 -14.69 5.73
C LEU A 141 -2.84 -14.31 4.60
N GLU A 142 -2.77 -15.09 3.52
CA GLU A 142 -1.89 -14.78 2.39
C GLU A 142 -2.28 -13.50 1.68
N ILE A 143 -3.58 -13.24 1.55
CA ILE A 143 -4.07 -12.03 0.90
C ILE A 143 -3.68 -10.82 1.77
N GLN A 144 -3.74 -10.92 3.10
CA GLN A 144 -3.34 -9.86 4.04
C GLN A 144 -1.81 -9.77 4.29
N GLN A 145 -1.06 -10.85 4.06
CA GLN A 145 0.38 -10.86 4.30
C GLN A 145 1.15 -10.11 3.21
N ASN A 146 2.09 -9.28 3.66
CA ASN A 146 2.94 -8.48 2.78
C ASN A 146 4.03 -9.25 2.00
N SER A 147 3.96 -10.59 1.94
CA SER A 147 4.92 -11.41 1.19
C SER A 147 4.82 -11.18 -0.33
N MET A 148 5.85 -10.55 -0.90
CA MET A 148 5.96 -10.22 -2.32
C MET A 148 6.23 -11.42 -3.24
N LYS A 149 6.18 -12.66 -2.73
CA LYS A 149 6.80 -13.82 -3.38
C LYS A 149 5.86 -14.94 -3.82
N SER A 150 4.58 -14.97 -3.46
CA SER A 150 3.74 -16.15 -3.76
C SER A 150 2.28 -15.91 -4.13
N SER A 151 1.81 -16.61 -5.15
CA SER A 151 0.40 -16.77 -5.53
C SER A 151 -0.33 -17.85 -4.70
N HIS A 152 0.18 -18.18 -3.51
CA HIS A 152 -0.33 -19.25 -2.64
C HIS A 152 -1.79 -19.07 -2.22
N TRP A 153 -2.29 -17.84 -2.13
CA TRP A 153 -3.71 -17.60 -1.82
C TRP A 153 -4.66 -18.26 -2.84
N LEU A 154 -4.27 -18.29 -4.12
CA LEU A 154 -5.05 -18.87 -5.22
C LEU A 154 -5.13 -20.38 -5.08
N TRP A 155 -4.06 -21.00 -4.56
CA TRP A 155 -4.04 -22.43 -4.26
C TRP A 155 -5.04 -22.78 -3.16
N TYR A 156 -5.16 -21.95 -2.13
CA TYR A 156 -6.14 -22.17 -1.07
C TYR A 156 -7.58 -21.97 -1.56
N ALA A 157 -7.85 -20.92 -2.34
CA ALA A 157 -9.19 -20.64 -2.87
C ALA A 157 -9.63 -21.67 -3.92
N CYS A 158 -8.81 -21.93 -4.95
CA CYS A 158 -9.12 -22.91 -5.99
C CYS A 158 -9.05 -24.36 -5.45
N GLY A 159 -8.23 -24.62 -4.43
CA GLY A 159 -8.24 -25.88 -3.68
C GLY A 159 -9.54 -26.12 -2.92
N ALA A 160 -10.06 -25.12 -2.21
CA ALA A 160 -11.36 -25.19 -1.55
C ALA A 160 -12.50 -25.42 -2.55
N ALA A 161 -12.49 -24.73 -3.70
CA ALA A 161 -13.45 -24.96 -4.79
C ALA A 161 -13.41 -26.40 -5.34
N LYS A 162 -12.20 -26.97 -5.48
CA LYS A 162 -12.05 -28.37 -5.87
C LYS A 162 -12.63 -29.32 -4.82
N ILE A 163 -12.39 -29.05 -3.54
CA ILE A 163 -12.91 -29.87 -2.44
C ILE A 163 -14.44 -29.86 -2.43
N VAL A 164 -15.06 -28.69 -2.57
CA VAL A 164 -16.54 -28.56 -2.67
C VAL A 164 -17.09 -29.50 -3.74
N LYS A 165 -16.51 -29.45 -4.95
CA LYS A 165 -16.93 -30.31 -6.07
C LYS A 165 -16.68 -31.79 -5.82
N THR A 166 -15.50 -32.15 -5.31
CA THR A 166 -15.15 -33.57 -5.10
C THR A 166 -15.89 -34.21 -3.93
N ALA A 167 -16.27 -33.42 -2.93
CA ALA A 167 -17.02 -33.88 -1.76
C ALA A 167 -18.54 -33.87 -1.99
N GLY A 168 -19.01 -33.41 -3.15
CA GLY A 168 -20.45 -33.30 -3.45
C GLY A 168 -21.16 -32.29 -2.55
N LEU A 169 -20.48 -31.18 -2.21
CA LEU A 169 -21.00 -30.11 -1.38
C LEU A 169 -21.68 -29.00 -2.21
N ASP A 170 -22.01 -29.29 -3.46
CA ASP A 170 -22.65 -28.39 -4.44
C ASP A 170 -24.09 -28.81 -4.78
N VAL A 171 -24.71 -29.64 -3.93
CA VAL A 171 -26.05 -30.20 -4.12
C VAL A 171 -27.12 -29.32 -3.46
N ASP A 172 -28.33 -29.29 -4.01
CA ASP A 172 -29.49 -28.64 -3.39
C ASP A 172 -29.78 -29.25 -1.99
N ASN A 173 -30.14 -28.42 -1.00
CA ASN A 173 -30.40 -28.76 0.42
C ASN A 173 -29.17 -28.97 1.32
N LEU A 174 -28.11 -28.17 1.16
CA LEU A 174 -27.06 -28.07 2.18
C LEU A 174 -27.62 -27.53 3.51
N ASP A 175 -27.06 -28.00 4.61
CA ASP A 175 -27.30 -27.35 5.90
C ASP A 175 -26.71 -25.94 5.91
N HIS A 176 -27.26 -25.09 6.78
CA HIS A 176 -26.92 -23.66 6.83
C HIS A 176 -25.42 -23.41 7.05
N ASP A 177 -24.71 -24.29 7.77
CA ASP A 177 -23.29 -24.11 8.07
C ASP A 177 -22.43 -24.45 6.85
N THR A 178 -22.79 -25.54 6.17
CA THR A 178 -22.11 -25.94 4.93
C THR A 178 -22.36 -24.92 3.82
N ALA A 179 -23.59 -24.41 3.69
CA ALA A 179 -23.94 -23.37 2.73
C ALA A 179 -23.11 -22.09 2.92
N ALA A 180 -22.86 -21.68 4.17
CA ALA A 180 -22.04 -20.52 4.50
C ALA A 180 -20.56 -20.68 4.06
N LEU A 181 -19.96 -21.85 4.30
CA LEU A 181 -18.59 -22.17 3.83
C LEU A 181 -18.51 -22.19 2.31
N VAL A 182 -19.47 -22.87 1.68
CA VAL A 182 -19.56 -22.98 0.22
C VAL A 182 -19.76 -21.59 -0.40
N GLY A 183 -20.58 -20.73 0.20
CA GLY A 183 -20.78 -19.36 -0.25
C GLY A 183 -19.52 -18.51 -0.25
N TRP A 184 -18.67 -18.64 0.78
CA TRP A 184 -17.35 -18.01 0.79
C TRP A 184 -16.48 -18.48 -0.38
N VAL A 185 -16.47 -19.79 -0.66
CA VAL A 185 -15.68 -20.37 -1.74
C VAL A 185 -16.13 -19.80 -3.09
N HIS A 186 -17.44 -19.70 -3.31
CA HIS A 186 -18.00 -19.10 -4.51
C HIS A 186 -17.62 -17.64 -4.69
N TYR A 187 -17.70 -16.86 -3.62
CA TYR A 187 -17.35 -15.45 -3.64
C TYR A 187 -15.89 -15.22 -4.04
N TYR A 188 -14.94 -15.88 -3.34
CA TYR A 188 -13.51 -15.71 -3.64
C TYR A 188 -13.11 -16.32 -4.98
N ASN A 189 -13.71 -17.44 -5.38
CA ASN A 189 -13.50 -18.02 -6.72
C ASN A 189 -14.04 -17.12 -7.84
N THR A 190 -15.14 -16.41 -7.60
CA THR A 190 -15.70 -15.46 -8.57
C THR A 190 -14.81 -14.25 -8.72
N LEU A 191 -14.44 -13.61 -7.61
CA LEU A 191 -13.56 -12.44 -7.66
C LEU A 191 -12.14 -12.79 -8.13
N SER A 192 -11.68 -14.04 -7.95
CA SER A 192 -10.37 -14.47 -8.47
C SER A 192 -10.34 -14.46 -10.00
N ARG A 193 -11.49 -14.60 -10.66
CA ARG A 193 -11.62 -14.49 -12.12
C ARG A 193 -11.47 -13.06 -12.61
N PHE A 194 -12.04 -12.06 -11.93
CA PHE A 194 -11.71 -10.65 -12.18
C PHE A 194 -10.19 -10.45 -12.05
N SER A 195 -9.68 -10.99 -10.94
CA SER A 195 -8.29 -11.27 -10.56
C SER A 195 -7.36 -11.67 -11.70
N LEU A 196 -7.78 -12.66 -12.46
CA LEU A 196 -6.97 -13.24 -13.53
C LEU A 196 -7.23 -12.53 -14.86
N ARG A 197 -8.45 -12.01 -15.06
CA ARG A 197 -8.88 -11.43 -16.34
C ARG A 197 -8.12 -10.15 -16.69
N HIS A 198 -7.99 -9.24 -15.74
CA HIS A 198 -7.33 -7.94 -15.97
C HIS A 198 -5.84 -7.97 -15.60
N TRP A 199 -5.29 -9.13 -15.23
CA TRP A 199 -3.87 -9.26 -14.91
C TRP A 199 -3.08 -9.46 -16.21
N GLN A 200 -2.24 -8.48 -16.61
CA GLN A 200 -1.42 -8.58 -17.82
C GLN A 200 0.08 -8.51 -17.49
N PRO A 201 0.75 -9.66 -17.26
CA PRO A 201 2.15 -9.67 -16.85
C PRO A 201 3.14 -9.39 -18.00
N HIS A 202 2.69 -9.44 -19.26
CA HIS A 202 3.52 -9.33 -20.46
C HIS A 202 3.32 -8.02 -21.23
N VAL A 203 3.52 -6.87 -20.57
CA VAL A 203 3.75 -5.58 -21.28
C VAL A 203 5.26 -5.28 -21.41
N THR A 204 6.13 -6.26 -21.14
CA THR A 204 7.54 -6.18 -21.58
C THR A 204 7.89 -7.37 -22.45
N PHE A 205 8.43 -7.08 -23.63
CA PHE A 205 9.18 -8.00 -24.46
C PHE A 205 10.39 -8.52 -23.67
N ASP A 206 10.30 -9.74 -23.14
CA ASP A 206 11.47 -10.53 -22.79
C ASP A 206 11.20 -11.99 -23.21
N PRO A 207 11.83 -12.49 -24.29
CA PRO A 207 11.56 -13.82 -24.84
C PRO A 207 12.05 -14.98 -23.96
N ASP A 208 12.93 -14.71 -23.00
CA ASP A 208 13.63 -15.76 -22.26
C ASP A 208 12.98 -16.14 -20.92
N ASP A 209 11.93 -15.43 -20.48
CA ASP A 209 11.24 -15.73 -19.22
C ASP A 209 10.09 -16.74 -19.44
N ALA A 210 10.46 -17.94 -19.91
CA ALA A 210 9.57 -19.08 -20.16
C ALA A 210 9.07 -19.77 -18.87
N ALA A 211 8.86 -19.01 -17.79
CA ALA A 211 8.48 -19.54 -16.47
C ALA A 211 7.20 -18.89 -15.90
N ASP A 212 6.10 -18.84 -16.68
CA ASP A 212 4.78 -18.57 -16.10
C ASP A 212 3.59 -19.14 -16.90
N SER A 213 3.73 -20.35 -17.45
CA SER A 213 2.63 -21.15 -18.01
C SER A 213 1.67 -21.74 -16.94
N PHE A 214 1.86 -21.40 -15.66
CA PHE A 214 1.32 -22.18 -14.52
C PHE A 214 -0.08 -21.75 -14.02
N HIS A 215 -0.63 -20.62 -14.48
CA HIS A 215 -1.80 -19.98 -13.84
C HIS A 215 -3.21 -20.27 -14.43
N PRO A 216 -3.43 -20.63 -15.71
CA PRO A 216 -4.78 -20.88 -16.23
C PRO A 216 -5.41 -22.19 -15.74
N VAL A 217 -4.60 -23.21 -15.48
CA VAL A 217 -5.07 -24.59 -15.22
C VAL A 217 -5.65 -24.76 -13.81
N VAL A 218 -5.12 -24.05 -12.82
CA VAL A 218 -5.49 -24.22 -11.39
C VAL A 218 -6.95 -23.82 -11.11
N CYS A 219 -7.52 -22.90 -11.90
CA CYS A 219 -8.88 -22.40 -11.70
C CYS A 219 -9.81 -22.66 -12.90
N GLY A 220 -9.40 -23.56 -13.81
CA GLY A 220 -10.16 -23.95 -15.01
C GLY A 220 -11.33 -24.91 -14.75
N ASN A 221 -11.51 -25.38 -13.52
CA ASN A 221 -12.60 -26.29 -13.19
C ASN A 221 -13.90 -25.50 -12.97
N GLY A 222 -14.89 -25.79 -13.81
CA GLY A 222 -16.17 -25.09 -13.90
C GLY A 222 -16.89 -24.92 -12.56
N GLN A 223 -17.59 -23.80 -12.45
CA GLN A 223 -18.52 -23.51 -11.35
C GLN A 223 -19.60 -24.60 -11.28
N PRO A 224 -20.16 -24.87 -10.09
CA PRO A 224 -21.29 -25.79 -9.99
C PRO A 224 -22.47 -25.30 -10.83
N GLU A 225 -23.12 -26.22 -11.54
CA GLU A 225 -24.16 -25.92 -12.53
C GLU A 225 -25.50 -25.50 -11.88
N SER A 226 -25.69 -25.74 -10.58
CA SER A 226 -26.94 -25.49 -9.88
C SER A 226 -26.72 -25.17 -8.40
N LEU A 227 -26.46 -23.91 -8.06
CA LEU A 227 -26.66 -23.42 -6.70
C LEU A 227 -27.87 -22.48 -6.70
N THR A 228 -29.00 -22.97 -6.19
CA THR A 228 -30.23 -22.18 -6.13
C THR A 228 -30.21 -21.22 -4.95
N GLY A 229 -30.40 -19.93 -5.22
CA GLY A 229 -30.50 -18.85 -4.22
C GLY A 229 -29.99 -17.53 -4.79
N ALA A 230 -30.73 -16.43 -4.56
CA ALA A 230 -30.39 -15.09 -5.05
C ALA A 230 -28.92 -14.64 -4.82
N PRO A 231 -28.25 -14.96 -3.69
CA PRO A 231 -26.86 -14.52 -3.47
C PRO A 231 -25.83 -15.31 -4.28
N HIS A 232 -26.11 -16.56 -4.65
CA HIS A 232 -25.19 -17.35 -5.49
C HIS A 232 -25.44 -17.10 -6.98
N GLU A 233 -26.69 -16.83 -7.37
CA GLU A 233 -27.03 -16.51 -8.75
C GLU A 233 -26.35 -15.22 -9.23
N ILE A 234 -26.28 -14.17 -8.40
CA ILE A 234 -25.54 -12.95 -8.76
C ILE A 234 -24.04 -13.20 -8.94
N LEU A 235 -23.42 -14.01 -8.06
CA LEU A 235 -22.00 -14.35 -8.16
C LEU A 235 -21.70 -15.19 -9.40
N TYR A 236 -22.60 -16.12 -9.75
CA TYR A 236 -22.51 -16.89 -10.98
C TYR A 236 -22.56 -15.97 -12.22
N LEU A 237 -23.56 -15.09 -12.30
CA LEU A 237 -23.69 -14.14 -13.42
C LEU A 237 -22.48 -13.19 -13.50
N LEU A 238 -21.92 -12.79 -12.36
CA LEU A 238 -20.70 -11.99 -12.30
C LEU A 238 -19.48 -12.76 -12.84
N SER A 239 -19.31 -14.03 -12.44
CA SER A 239 -18.27 -14.90 -12.98
C SER A 239 -18.38 -15.03 -14.50
N GLU A 240 -19.60 -15.23 -15.02
CA GLU A 240 -19.84 -15.30 -16.46
C GLU A 240 -19.55 -13.97 -17.17
N ALA A 241 -19.89 -12.83 -16.55
CA ALA A 241 -19.52 -11.52 -17.08
C ALA A 241 -17.99 -11.34 -17.17
N PHE A 242 -17.22 -11.83 -16.20
CA PHE A 242 -15.75 -11.82 -16.25
C PHE A 242 -15.20 -12.70 -17.38
N ASN A 243 -15.78 -13.89 -17.58
CA ASN A 243 -15.39 -14.80 -18.66
C ASN A 243 -15.75 -14.24 -20.04
N ALA A 244 -16.86 -13.50 -20.14
CA ALA A 244 -17.36 -12.89 -21.36
C ALA A 244 -16.69 -11.55 -21.69
N ALA A 245 -15.97 -10.91 -20.76
CA ALA A 245 -15.22 -9.70 -21.07
C ALA A 245 -14.17 -10.01 -22.16
N THR A 246 -14.17 -9.27 -23.27
CA THR A 246 -13.24 -9.44 -24.40
C THR A 246 -12.68 -8.09 -24.87
N VAL A 247 -11.66 -8.12 -25.72
CA VAL A 247 -11.12 -6.93 -26.39
C VAL A 247 -11.38 -7.06 -27.89
N PRO A 248 -11.46 -5.96 -28.65
CA PRO A 248 -11.73 -6.02 -30.09
C PRO A 248 -10.74 -6.89 -30.89
N SER A 249 -9.54 -7.12 -30.37
CA SER A 249 -8.52 -8.01 -30.97
C SER A 249 -8.71 -9.51 -30.67
N ASP A 250 -9.68 -9.90 -29.84
CA ASP A 250 -9.95 -11.32 -29.52
C ASP A 250 -10.77 -11.96 -30.66
N PRO A 251 -10.37 -13.13 -31.19
CA PRO A 251 -11.11 -13.80 -32.27
C PRO A 251 -12.58 -14.11 -31.95
N ARG A 252 -12.94 -14.21 -30.66
CA ARG A 252 -14.32 -14.45 -30.21
C ARG A 252 -15.21 -13.21 -30.34
N TYR A 253 -14.62 -12.02 -30.40
CA TYR A 253 -15.30 -10.72 -30.31
C TYR A 253 -16.43 -10.57 -31.34
N GLU A 254 -16.17 -10.90 -32.61
CA GLU A 254 -17.15 -10.71 -33.69
C GLU A 254 -18.13 -11.88 -33.86
N THR A 255 -18.04 -12.93 -33.06
CA THR A 255 -18.87 -14.13 -33.25
C THR A 255 -20.31 -13.91 -32.81
N LYS A 256 -21.27 -14.42 -33.60
CA LYS A 256 -22.71 -14.37 -33.26
C LYS A 256 -23.01 -15.06 -31.93
N ALA A 257 -22.30 -16.14 -31.62
CA ALA A 257 -22.43 -16.87 -30.36
C ALA A 257 -22.02 -15.99 -29.16
N HIS A 258 -20.91 -15.26 -29.27
CA HIS A 258 -20.46 -14.34 -28.23
C HIS A 258 -21.44 -13.20 -27.98
N ARG A 259 -21.95 -12.57 -29.05
CA ARG A 259 -22.99 -11.53 -28.95
C ARG A 259 -24.25 -12.04 -28.26
N SER A 260 -24.76 -13.19 -28.69
CA SER A 260 -25.97 -13.80 -28.10
C SER A 260 -25.78 -14.17 -26.63
N HIS A 261 -24.57 -14.61 -26.25
CA HIS A 261 -24.24 -14.87 -24.86
C HIS A 261 -24.23 -13.59 -24.01
N LEU A 262 -23.63 -12.50 -24.49
CA LEU A 262 -23.65 -11.19 -23.81
C LEU A 262 -25.07 -10.64 -23.63
N GLU A 263 -25.92 -10.74 -24.65
CA GLU A 263 -27.34 -10.35 -24.59
C GLU A 263 -28.12 -11.20 -23.57
N THR A 264 -27.82 -12.49 -23.50
CA THR A 264 -28.41 -13.41 -22.51
C THR A 264 -28.00 -13.02 -21.09
N LEU A 265 -26.74 -12.67 -20.87
CA LEU A 265 -26.24 -12.21 -19.57
C LEU A 265 -26.89 -10.88 -19.16
N ASP A 266 -26.95 -9.87 -20.05
CA ASP A 266 -27.65 -8.59 -19.80
C ASP A 266 -29.11 -8.83 -19.42
N TRP A 267 -29.81 -9.72 -20.14
CA TRP A 267 -31.19 -10.08 -19.83
C TRP A 267 -31.33 -10.75 -18.47
N LYS A 268 -30.48 -11.74 -18.13
CA LYS A 268 -30.54 -12.42 -16.83
C LYS A 268 -30.29 -11.45 -15.68
N LEU A 269 -29.26 -10.62 -15.77
CA LEU A 269 -28.93 -9.62 -14.75
C LEU A 269 -30.04 -8.57 -14.54
N ARG A 270 -30.77 -8.22 -15.59
CA ARG A 270 -31.92 -7.29 -15.48
C ARG A 270 -33.16 -7.89 -14.83
N ASN A 271 -33.25 -9.22 -14.77
CA ASN A 271 -34.42 -9.94 -14.26
C ASN A 271 -34.15 -10.73 -12.97
N LEU A 272 -32.94 -10.61 -12.42
CA LEU A 272 -32.47 -11.37 -11.24
C LEU A 272 -33.37 -11.21 -10.00
N GLU A 273 -34.01 -10.05 -9.83
CA GLU A 273 -34.84 -9.73 -8.65
C GLU A 273 -36.35 -9.79 -8.91
N LYS A 274 -36.79 -10.28 -10.08
CA LYS A 274 -38.23 -10.32 -10.44
C LYS A 274 -38.93 -11.65 -10.14
N LYS A 275 -38.27 -12.61 -9.49
CA LYS A 275 -38.97 -13.80 -8.96
C LYS A 275 -39.62 -13.41 -7.64
N ALA A 276 -40.93 -13.14 -7.69
CA ALA A 276 -41.75 -13.05 -6.49
C ALA A 276 -41.46 -14.26 -5.58
N PRO A 277 -41.38 -14.08 -4.25
CA PRO A 277 -41.22 -15.22 -3.35
C PRO A 277 -42.40 -16.16 -3.60
N GLY A 278 -42.10 -17.40 -3.99
CA GLY A 278 -43.10 -18.45 -4.07
C GLY A 278 -43.85 -18.53 -2.74
N ASN A 279 -45.16 -18.75 -2.82
CA ASN A 279 -46.19 -18.59 -1.78
C ASN A 279 -45.98 -19.26 -0.39
N ASN A 280 -44.77 -19.72 -0.02
CA ASN A 280 -44.52 -20.45 1.22
C ASN A 280 -43.41 -19.85 2.12
N ALA A 281 -42.83 -18.68 1.81
CA ALA A 281 -41.89 -18.01 2.71
C ALA A 281 -42.63 -17.02 3.63
N SER A 282 -42.71 -17.34 4.92
CA SER A 282 -43.24 -16.47 5.97
C SER A 282 -42.58 -15.08 5.92
N ALA A 283 -43.39 -14.03 6.05
CA ALA A 283 -43.03 -12.62 5.86
C ALA A 283 -41.98 -12.03 6.84
N ASP A 284 -41.32 -12.84 7.67
CA ASP A 284 -40.41 -12.40 8.74
C ASP A 284 -38.91 -12.47 8.40
N THR A 285 -38.51 -12.90 7.19
CA THR A 285 -37.09 -13.10 6.84
C THR A 285 -36.53 -12.20 5.73
N ALA A 286 -37.27 -11.17 5.28
CA ALA A 286 -36.75 -10.21 4.30
C ALA A 286 -35.88 -9.16 5.00
N HIS A 287 -34.57 -9.40 5.04
CA HIS A 287 -33.64 -8.49 5.69
C HIS A 287 -33.23 -7.36 4.70
N PRO A 288 -33.55 -6.07 4.98
CA PRO A 288 -33.36 -4.96 4.02
C PRO A 288 -31.90 -4.72 3.60
N ALA A 289 -30.94 -5.13 4.43
CA ALA A 289 -29.52 -4.96 4.17
C ALA A 289 -28.99 -5.91 3.09
N PHE A 290 -29.69 -7.00 2.79
CA PHE A 290 -29.22 -8.05 1.88
C PHE A 290 -29.69 -7.86 0.45
N ASP A 291 -30.94 -7.44 0.28
CA ASP A 291 -31.42 -6.96 -1.03
C ASP A 291 -30.51 -5.85 -1.54
N LEU A 292 -29.99 -5.01 -0.63
CA LEU A 292 -29.01 -3.98 -0.97
C LEU A 292 -27.67 -4.56 -1.47
N VAL A 293 -27.14 -5.65 -0.90
CA VAL A 293 -25.88 -6.26 -1.38
C VAL A 293 -26.06 -6.86 -2.76
N VAL A 294 -27.14 -7.61 -2.95
CA VAL A 294 -27.48 -8.22 -4.24
C VAL A 294 -27.64 -7.13 -5.28
N GLU A 295 -28.30 -6.03 -4.94
CA GLU A 295 -28.50 -4.90 -5.85
C GLU A 295 -27.19 -4.17 -6.20
N LEU A 296 -26.29 -3.93 -5.23
CA LEU A 296 -24.97 -3.34 -5.51
C LEU A 296 -24.15 -4.21 -6.47
N TYR A 297 -24.19 -5.53 -6.28
CA TYR A 297 -23.52 -6.47 -7.19
C TYR A 297 -24.23 -6.54 -8.55
N ARG A 298 -25.56 -6.49 -8.60
CA ARG A 298 -26.34 -6.48 -9.85
C ARG A 298 -26.01 -5.25 -10.69
N LEU A 299 -26.07 -4.05 -10.10
CA LEU A 299 -25.75 -2.78 -10.79
C LEU A 299 -24.30 -2.73 -11.24
N SER A 300 -23.35 -3.10 -10.37
CA SER A 300 -21.93 -3.11 -10.75
C SER A 300 -21.62 -4.14 -11.84
N THR A 301 -22.27 -5.32 -11.82
CA THR A 301 -22.11 -6.32 -12.88
C THR A 301 -22.69 -5.83 -14.21
N LEU A 302 -23.85 -5.17 -14.21
CA LEU A 302 -24.45 -4.59 -15.42
C LEU A 302 -23.56 -3.50 -16.03
N ILE A 303 -23.06 -2.58 -15.20
CA ILE A 303 -22.15 -1.51 -15.62
C ILE A 303 -20.86 -2.11 -16.19
N TYR A 304 -20.25 -3.04 -15.45
CA TYR A 304 -19.03 -3.73 -15.87
C TYR A 304 -19.23 -4.48 -17.19
N LEU A 305 -20.29 -5.28 -17.33
CA LEU A 305 -20.58 -6.07 -18.53
C LEU A 305 -20.68 -5.18 -19.77
N ARG A 306 -21.40 -4.05 -19.68
CA ARG A 306 -21.54 -3.13 -20.81
C ARG A 306 -20.24 -2.45 -21.18
N ARG A 307 -19.49 -1.96 -20.20
CA ARG A 307 -18.16 -1.37 -20.42
C ARG A 307 -17.17 -2.40 -20.99
N ALA A 308 -17.20 -3.63 -20.49
CA ALA A 308 -16.31 -4.71 -20.91
C ALA A 308 -16.70 -5.37 -22.25
N SER A 309 -17.92 -5.14 -22.74
CA SER A 309 -18.39 -5.63 -24.04
C SER A 309 -17.79 -4.90 -25.25
N ALA A 310 -16.97 -3.86 -25.00
CA ALA A 310 -16.25 -3.10 -26.02
C ALA A 310 -17.13 -2.55 -27.17
N GLY A 311 -18.39 -2.23 -26.87
CA GLY A 311 -19.35 -1.64 -27.83
C GLY A 311 -20.36 -2.64 -28.42
N ILE A 312 -20.27 -3.94 -28.09
CA ILE A 312 -21.31 -4.92 -28.48
C ILE A 312 -22.64 -4.59 -27.79
N LEU A 313 -22.61 -4.27 -26.49
CA LEU A 313 -23.77 -3.78 -25.75
C LEU A 313 -23.71 -2.25 -25.65
N PRO A 314 -24.78 -1.53 -26.01
CA PRO A 314 -24.77 -0.07 -26.03
C PRO A 314 -24.78 0.55 -24.63
N LEU A 315 -24.11 1.70 -24.49
CA LEU A 315 -24.21 2.57 -23.31
C LEU A 315 -25.43 3.49 -23.46
N ASP A 316 -26.63 2.89 -23.42
CA ASP A 316 -27.91 3.57 -23.60
C ASP A 316 -28.41 4.26 -22.32
N GLN A 317 -29.60 4.86 -22.36
CA GLN A 317 -30.21 5.53 -21.21
C GLN A 317 -30.29 4.66 -19.95
N LYS A 318 -30.43 3.33 -20.09
CA LYS A 318 -30.51 2.42 -18.94
C LYS A 318 -29.17 2.34 -18.22
N PHE A 319 -28.07 2.37 -18.97
CA PHE A 319 -26.72 2.43 -18.39
C PHE A 319 -26.59 3.67 -17.49
N THR A 320 -26.96 4.85 -17.99
CA THR A 320 -26.93 6.09 -17.19
C THR A 320 -27.85 6.02 -15.97
N THR A 321 -29.04 5.42 -16.10
CA THR A 321 -29.95 5.19 -14.96
C THR A 321 -29.32 4.29 -13.90
N TRP A 322 -28.65 3.20 -14.28
CA TRP A 322 -27.99 2.30 -13.34
C TRP A 322 -26.81 2.97 -12.62
N VAL A 323 -26.03 3.78 -13.34
CA VAL A 323 -24.95 4.58 -12.73
C VAL A 323 -25.56 5.56 -11.71
N GLY A 324 -26.63 6.27 -12.05
CA GLY A 324 -27.35 7.16 -11.12
C GLY A 324 -27.84 6.43 -9.87
N GLN A 325 -28.52 5.30 -10.05
CA GLN A 325 -28.99 4.44 -8.96
C GLN A 325 -27.85 3.96 -8.06
N ALA A 326 -26.70 3.60 -8.63
CA ALA A 326 -25.54 3.18 -7.85
C ALA A 326 -25.05 4.28 -6.90
N PHE A 327 -24.97 5.54 -7.37
CA PHE A 327 -24.56 6.66 -6.53
C PHE A 327 -25.59 7.01 -5.45
N GLU A 328 -26.89 6.90 -5.74
CA GLU A 328 -27.95 7.06 -4.73
C GLU A 328 -27.86 6.00 -3.62
N LEU A 329 -27.54 4.75 -3.98
CA LEU A 329 -27.32 3.68 -3.00
C LEU A 329 -26.06 3.92 -2.17
N LEU A 330 -24.96 4.35 -2.80
CA LEU A 330 -23.70 4.68 -2.11
C LEU A 330 -23.88 5.79 -1.08
N GLU A 331 -24.61 6.85 -1.42
CA GLU A 331 -24.87 7.98 -0.51
C GLU A 331 -25.62 7.54 0.77
N ARG A 332 -26.45 6.49 0.67
CA ARG A 332 -27.24 5.94 1.77
C ARG A 332 -26.52 4.85 2.58
N LEU A 333 -25.46 4.26 2.04
CA LEU A 333 -24.73 3.15 2.67
C LEU A 333 -23.84 3.65 3.78
N PRO A 334 -23.92 3.16 5.04
CA PRO A 334 -23.05 3.60 6.13
C PRO A 334 -21.56 3.24 5.92
N ALA A 335 -21.30 2.05 5.38
CA ALA A 335 -19.97 1.56 4.98
C ALA A 335 -20.14 0.52 3.86
N CYS A 336 -19.11 0.34 3.03
CA CYS A 336 -19.10 -0.62 1.93
C CYS A 336 -17.89 -1.56 2.03
N GLN A 337 -18.12 -2.77 2.54
CA GLN A 337 -17.09 -3.80 2.70
C GLN A 337 -16.77 -4.58 1.40
N TRP A 338 -17.35 -4.18 0.26
CA TRP A 338 -17.24 -4.89 -1.00
C TRP A 338 -16.48 -4.05 -2.04
N PRO A 339 -15.18 -4.30 -2.20
CA PRO A 339 -14.32 -3.59 -3.16
C PRO A 339 -14.79 -3.61 -4.61
N PHE A 340 -15.41 -4.70 -5.07
CA PHE A 340 -15.80 -4.81 -6.47
C PHE A 340 -16.86 -3.77 -6.90
N PRO A 341 -18.04 -3.69 -6.24
CA PRO A 341 -19.00 -2.63 -6.56
C PRO A 341 -18.41 -1.23 -6.46
N LEU A 342 -17.65 -0.96 -5.40
CA LEU A 342 -17.06 0.36 -5.17
C LEU A 342 -16.03 0.74 -6.24
N LEU A 343 -15.22 -0.21 -6.71
CA LEU A 343 -14.32 -0.01 -7.84
C LEU A 343 -15.08 0.37 -9.11
N ILE A 344 -16.10 -0.41 -9.47
CA ILE A 344 -16.86 -0.21 -10.70
C ILE A 344 -17.57 1.13 -10.66
N PHE A 345 -18.25 1.46 -9.57
CA PHE A 345 -18.93 2.76 -9.42
C PHE A 345 -17.94 3.92 -9.41
N GLY A 346 -16.80 3.77 -8.73
CA GLY A 346 -15.73 4.77 -8.74
C GLY A 346 -15.16 5.01 -10.14
N CYS A 347 -15.03 3.95 -10.94
CA CYS A 347 -14.63 4.08 -12.33
C CYS A 347 -15.62 4.89 -13.17
N GLU A 348 -16.91 4.93 -12.79
CA GLU A 348 -17.96 5.70 -13.47
C GLU A 348 -18.20 7.11 -12.88
N ALA A 349 -17.43 7.53 -11.88
CA ALA A 349 -17.53 8.90 -11.34
C ALA A 349 -16.97 9.93 -12.33
N GLU A 350 -17.85 10.76 -12.89
CA GLU A 350 -17.50 11.78 -13.90
C GLU A 350 -17.56 13.21 -13.33
N SER A 351 -18.39 13.44 -12.31
CA SER A 351 -18.52 14.75 -11.64
C SER A 351 -17.82 14.78 -10.27
N ASP A 352 -17.44 15.97 -9.82
CA ASP A 352 -16.88 16.16 -8.48
C ASP A 352 -17.84 15.67 -7.38
N LYS A 353 -19.16 15.85 -7.55
CA LYS A 353 -20.16 15.32 -6.62
C LYS A 353 -20.08 13.79 -6.50
N GLN A 354 -19.97 13.09 -7.62
CA GLN A 354 -19.84 11.63 -7.64
C GLN A 354 -18.51 11.17 -7.03
N ARG A 355 -17.40 11.86 -7.34
CA ARG A 355 -16.09 11.58 -6.74
C ARG A 355 -16.13 11.75 -5.22
N MET A 356 -16.78 12.80 -4.73
CA MET A 356 -16.98 13.05 -3.30
C MET A 356 -17.79 11.95 -2.63
N ILE A 357 -18.86 11.44 -3.24
CA ILE A 357 -19.65 10.31 -2.69
C ILE A 357 -18.77 9.06 -2.52
N ILE A 358 -17.92 8.75 -3.51
CA ILE A 358 -17.01 7.59 -3.44
C ILE A 358 -15.99 7.77 -2.31
N LEU A 359 -15.36 8.95 -2.22
CA LEU A 359 -14.38 9.25 -1.19
C LEU A 359 -15.00 9.21 0.21
N ASP A 360 -16.21 9.76 0.37
CA ASP A 360 -16.95 9.74 1.64
C ASP A 360 -17.29 8.31 2.09
N VAL A 361 -17.83 7.46 1.21
CA VAL A 361 -18.10 6.05 1.53
C VAL A 361 -16.81 5.31 1.89
N MET A 362 -15.71 5.60 1.19
CA MET A 362 -14.40 5.01 1.49
C MET A 362 -13.86 5.43 2.85
N ASP A 363 -13.96 6.71 3.18
CA ASP A 363 -13.49 7.25 4.45
C ASP A 363 -14.33 6.67 5.60
N ARG A 364 -15.66 6.65 5.50
CA ARG A 364 -16.56 6.00 6.48
C ARG A 364 -16.30 4.48 6.61
N THR A 365 -15.95 3.82 5.52
CA THR A 365 -15.55 2.40 5.57
C THR A 365 -14.21 2.22 6.27
N SER A 366 -13.26 3.13 6.07
CA SER A 366 -11.91 3.09 6.66
C SER A 366 -11.91 3.32 8.18
N GLU A 367 -12.89 4.07 8.69
CA GLU A 367 -13.08 4.29 10.13
C GLU A 367 -13.40 2.99 10.88
N ASN A 368 -14.02 2.01 10.20
CA ASN A 368 -14.27 0.71 10.77
C ASN A 368 -13.01 -0.17 10.67
N MET A 369 -12.36 -0.40 11.82
CA MET A 369 -11.15 -1.20 11.96
C MET A 369 -11.28 -2.66 11.47
N GLN A 370 -12.49 -3.13 11.16
CA GLN A 370 -12.75 -4.44 10.56
C GLN A 370 -12.51 -4.45 9.03
N TYR A 371 -12.63 -3.31 8.35
CA TYR A 371 -12.56 -3.17 6.88
C TYR A 371 -11.26 -2.51 6.42
N ARG A 372 -10.14 -3.18 6.72
CA ARG A 372 -8.82 -2.58 6.63
C ARG A 372 -8.25 -2.40 5.22
N ASN A 373 -9.02 -2.70 4.16
CA ASN A 373 -8.51 -2.97 2.80
C ASN A 373 -8.92 -1.93 1.76
N ILE A 374 -9.59 -0.85 2.18
CA ILE A 374 -10.20 0.13 1.28
C ILE A 374 -9.18 1.07 0.63
N ALA A 375 -8.00 1.23 1.23
CA ALA A 375 -6.95 2.15 0.77
C ALA A 375 -6.42 1.81 -0.63
N THR A 376 -6.27 0.51 -0.95
CA THR A 376 -5.83 0.10 -2.30
C THR A 376 -6.89 0.35 -3.34
N VAL A 377 -8.16 0.10 -3.00
CA VAL A 377 -9.29 0.40 -3.90
C VAL A 377 -9.31 1.90 -4.21
N LYS A 378 -9.13 2.75 -3.18
CA LYS A 378 -9.05 4.21 -3.31
C LYS A 378 -7.98 4.63 -4.29
N LYS A 379 -6.76 4.12 -4.12
CA LYS A 379 -5.63 4.42 -5.01
C LYS A 379 -5.88 4.02 -6.47
N VAL A 380 -6.52 2.89 -6.71
CA VAL A 380 -6.83 2.45 -8.08
C VAL A 380 -7.90 3.35 -8.70
N ILE A 381 -8.96 3.67 -7.97
CA ILE A 381 -10.00 4.59 -8.43
C ILE A 381 -9.40 5.97 -8.75
N GLU A 382 -8.58 6.52 -7.85
CA GLU A 382 -7.86 7.78 -8.08
C GLU A 382 -6.97 7.69 -9.32
N THR A 383 -6.29 6.56 -9.55
CA THR A 383 -5.50 6.35 -10.77
C THR A 383 -6.39 6.34 -12.02
N VAL A 384 -7.58 5.72 -11.95
CA VAL A 384 -8.56 5.75 -13.03
C VAL A 384 -9.02 7.19 -13.32
N TRP A 385 -9.28 7.99 -12.28
CA TRP A 385 -9.64 9.40 -12.43
C TRP A 385 -8.52 10.21 -13.06
N VAL A 386 -7.29 10.05 -12.57
CA VAL A 386 -6.10 10.68 -13.16
C VAL A 386 -5.96 10.30 -14.64
N GLN A 387 -6.13 9.03 -15.00
CA GLN A 387 -6.07 8.62 -16.41
C GLN A 387 -7.24 9.16 -17.23
N LYS A 388 -8.44 9.27 -16.67
CA LYS A 388 -9.59 9.88 -17.36
C LYS A 388 -9.40 11.38 -17.56
N ASP A 389 -8.80 12.08 -16.60
CA ASP A 389 -8.59 13.52 -16.65
C ASP A 389 -7.41 13.93 -17.55
N LEU A 390 -6.41 13.04 -17.73
CA LEU A 390 -5.21 13.31 -18.51
C LEU A 390 -5.27 12.85 -19.98
N TYR A 391 -6.06 11.83 -20.33
CA TYR A 391 -6.07 11.24 -21.68
C TYR A 391 -7.28 11.66 -22.51
N THR A 392 -7.04 12.07 -23.76
CA THR A 392 -8.06 12.40 -24.77
C THR A 392 -8.44 11.24 -25.71
N GLU A 393 -7.68 10.14 -25.72
CA GLU A 393 -7.97 8.95 -26.55
C GLU A 393 -8.68 7.83 -25.76
N GLU A 394 -9.73 7.25 -26.34
CA GLU A 394 -10.53 6.17 -25.75
C GLU A 394 -9.76 4.82 -25.74
N MET A 395 -8.97 4.58 -24.69
CA MET A 395 -8.47 3.24 -24.41
C MET A 395 -9.64 2.32 -24.01
N ASN A 396 -9.71 1.13 -24.64
CA ASN A 396 -10.70 0.09 -24.30
C ASN A 396 -10.74 -0.20 -22.78
N TYR A 397 -11.93 -0.29 -22.20
CA TYR A 397 -12.14 -0.40 -20.75
C TYR A 397 -11.41 -1.58 -20.10
N VAL A 398 -11.45 -2.77 -20.73
CA VAL A 398 -10.75 -3.97 -20.23
C VAL A 398 -9.24 -3.76 -20.25
N ARG A 399 -8.72 -3.12 -21.31
CA ARG A 399 -7.30 -2.78 -21.42
C ARG A 399 -6.89 -1.70 -20.40
N LYS A 400 -7.72 -0.67 -20.20
CA LYS A 400 -7.49 0.40 -19.22
C LYS A 400 -7.41 -0.18 -17.81
N LEU A 401 -8.40 -0.98 -17.40
CA LEU A 401 -8.36 -1.70 -16.13
C LEU A 401 -7.13 -2.61 -16.06
N GLY A 402 -6.82 -3.34 -17.12
CA GLY A 402 -5.65 -4.22 -17.14
C GLY A 402 -4.32 -3.50 -16.92
N VAL A 403 -4.11 -2.36 -17.60
CA VAL A 403 -2.91 -1.54 -17.43
C VAL A 403 -2.86 -0.92 -16.04
N ILE A 404 -3.96 -0.33 -15.55
CA ILE A 404 -3.99 0.33 -14.23
C ILE A 404 -3.72 -0.69 -13.13
N LEU A 405 -4.44 -1.81 -13.13
CA LEU A 405 -4.31 -2.88 -12.12
C LEU A 405 -2.94 -3.56 -12.16
N SER A 406 -2.25 -3.50 -13.32
CA SER A 406 -0.88 -4.01 -13.48
C SER A 406 0.21 -2.96 -13.17
N SER A 407 -0.10 -1.66 -13.20
CA SER A 407 0.87 -0.56 -13.08
C SER A 407 0.88 0.18 -11.73
N THR A 408 -0.15 0.00 -10.91
CA THR A 408 -0.18 0.57 -9.55
C THR A 408 0.92 -0.06 -8.69
N HIS A 409 1.97 0.73 -8.41
CA HIS A 409 3.22 0.54 -7.63
C HIS A 409 4.53 0.22 -8.40
N LYS A 410 5.44 1.22 -8.33
CA LYS A 410 6.80 1.28 -8.88
C LYS A 410 7.80 0.37 -8.15
N SER A 411 7.92 -0.89 -8.50
CA SER A 411 9.17 -1.60 -8.19
C SER A 411 9.44 -2.68 -9.23
N ARG A 412 10.64 -2.57 -9.83
CA ARG A 412 11.16 -3.49 -10.83
C ARG A 412 11.71 -4.72 -10.10
N THR A 413 11.64 -5.86 -10.79
CA THR A 413 12.14 -7.20 -10.42
C THR A 413 11.13 -8.07 -9.66
N ILE A 414 10.64 -9.12 -10.32
CA ILE A 414 9.80 -10.24 -9.82
C ILE A 414 8.42 -9.83 -9.23
N MET A 415 8.12 -8.54 -9.17
CA MET A 415 6.88 -7.96 -8.62
C MET A 415 5.63 -8.05 -9.52
N ARG A 416 5.62 -8.98 -10.49
CA ARG A 416 4.55 -9.09 -11.51
C ARG A 416 3.50 -10.16 -11.21
N ARG A 417 3.24 -10.49 -9.95
CA ARG A 417 2.21 -11.50 -9.59
C ARG A 417 1.12 -11.04 -8.62
N ARG A 418 1.13 -9.79 -8.15
CA ARG A 418 0.63 -9.46 -6.80
C ARG A 418 -0.64 -8.61 -6.64
N ARG A 419 -1.07 -7.81 -7.62
CA ARG A 419 -1.69 -6.50 -7.28
C ARG A 419 -3.15 -6.24 -7.58
N MET A 420 -3.86 -7.08 -8.35
CA MET A 420 -5.29 -6.84 -8.53
C MET A 420 -6.13 -7.31 -7.32
N TRP A 421 -5.58 -8.16 -6.44
CA TRP A 421 -6.23 -8.55 -5.18
C TRP A 421 -5.78 -7.77 -3.94
N LEU A 422 -4.80 -6.85 -4.06
CA LEU A 422 -4.51 -5.90 -2.99
C LEU A 422 -5.68 -4.92 -2.74
N MET A 423 -6.61 -4.78 -3.70
CA MET A 423 -7.93 -4.15 -3.51
C MET A 423 -8.77 -4.77 -2.38
N LEU A 424 -8.49 -6.01 -2.00
CA LEU A 424 -9.28 -6.77 -1.05
C LEU A 424 -8.50 -7.12 0.23
N ALA A 425 -7.26 -6.65 0.41
CA ALA A 425 -6.46 -6.99 1.60
C ALA A 425 -5.37 -6.03 2.12
N ASP A 426 -5.14 -4.84 1.55
CA ASP A 426 -4.01 -4.04 2.03
C ASP A 426 -4.31 -3.11 3.22
N GLN A 427 -3.49 -3.24 4.26
CA GLN A 427 -3.41 -2.42 5.47
C GLN A 427 -2.25 -1.41 5.37
N GLU A 428 -2.56 -0.11 5.33
CA GLU A 428 -1.63 0.93 5.77
C GLU A 428 -1.87 1.29 7.25
N ALA A 429 -0.78 1.57 7.94
CA ALA A 429 -0.66 1.61 9.39
C ALA A 429 -1.48 2.74 10.06
N TYR A 430 -2.44 2.36 10.91
CA TYR A 430 -2.96 3.24 11.97
C TYR A 430 -2.15 3.01 13.25
N ARG A 431 -1.30 3.98 13.60
CA ARG A 431 -0.83 4.18 14.98
C ARG A 431 -1.97 4.87 15.74
N GLY A 432 -2.66 4.13 16.59
CA GLY A 432 -3.62 4.71 17.54
C GLY A 432 -2.91 5.30 18.76
N GLN A 433 -3.14 6.59 19.02
CA GLN A 433 -3.33 7.29 20.31
C GLN A 433 -3.23 8.80 20.04
N GLY A 434 -4.22 9.67 20.32
CA GLY A 434 -5.50 9.48 20.98
C GLY A 434 -6.47 10.63 20.66
N GLN A 435 -7.74 10.38 20.94
CA GLN A 435 -8.81 11.37 20.98
C GLN A 435 -8.82 12.08 22.35
N SER A 436 -8.63 13.40 22.31
CA SER A 436 -9.28 14.43 23.14
C SER A 436 -8.77 15.75 22.53
N GLU A 437 -9.56 16.64 21.95
CA GLU A 437 -10.67 17.37 22.56
C GLU A 437 -11.61 17.88 21.45
N LEU A 438 -12.91 17.70 21.66
CA LEU A 438 -13.96 18.52 21.04
C LEU A 438 -14.47 19.45 22.14
N GLN A 439 -14.21 20.76 22.00
CA GLN A 439 -14.89 21.93 22.58
C GLN A 439 -13.96 23.13 22.24
N SER A 440 -14.37 24.29 21.72
CA SER A 440 -15.64 24.96 21.73
C SER A 440 -15.65 25.96 20.56
N THR A 441 -16.73 25.95 19.78
CA THR A 441 -17.09 26.98 18.81
C THR A 441 -17.32 28.30 19.54
N LYS A 442 -16.55 29.35 19.23
CA LYS A 442 -16.95 30.75 19.49
C LYS A 442 -16.80 31.58 18.23
N THR A 443 -17.93 31.76 17.57
CA THR A 443 -18.20 32.84 16.63
C THR A 443 -18.17 34.17 17.37
N PHE A 444 -17.34 35.11 16.93
CA PHE A 444 -17.60 36.54 17.05
C PHE A 444 -17.31 37.20 15.70
N MET A 445 -18.22 38.08 15.31
CA MET A 445 -18.35 38.71 14.00
C MET A 445 -17.69 40.09 13.95
N ILE A 446 -17.09 40.37 12.79
CA ILE A 446 -16.84 41.68 12.14
C ILE A 446 -15.79 42.62 12.76
N GLU A 447 -14.66 42.79 12.04
CA GLU A 447 -14.25 44.08 11.43
C GLU A 447 -13.02 43.87 10.51
N ASN A 448 -13.08 44.44 9.30
CA ASN A 448 -11.96 44.70 8.38
C ASN A 448 -12.19 46.17 7.97
N PRO A 449 -11.20 47.07 7.74
CA PRO A 449 -9.95 46.76 7.05
C PRO A 449 -8.69 47.58 7.40
N LYS A 450 -7.52 47.00 7.12
CA LYS A 450 -6.38 47.57 6.35
C LYS A 450 -5.05 46.92 6.74
N HIS A 451 -4.38 46.36 5.74
CA HIS A 451 -2.97 45.93 5.69
C HIS A 451 -2.25 45.72 7.02
N GLN A 452 -2.33 44.50 7.55
CA GLN A 452 -1.22 43.94 8.31
C GLN A 452 -0.42 43.06 7.34
N THR A 453 0.77 43.51 6.96
CA THR A 453 1.80 42.62 6.45
C THR A 453 2.09 41.64 7.58
N ILE A 454 1.61 40.39 7.46
CA ILE A 454 2.03 39.32 8.36
C ILE A 454 3.53 39.19 8.12
N ILE A 455 4.35 39.62 9.08
CA ILE A 455 5.78 39.31 9.05
C ILE A 455 5.88 37.82 9.31
N THR A 456 5.92 37.03 8.25
CA THR A 456 6.20 35.60 8.34
C THR A 456 7.68 35.43 8.61
N MET A 457 7.99 34.82 9.76
CA MET A 457 9.35 34.49 10.18
C MET A 457 9.83 33.28 9.37
N PRO A 458 10.84 33.42 8.49
CA PRO A 458 11.25 32.31 7.63
C PRO A 458 11.85 31.17 8.44
N SER A 459 11.48 29.93 8.10
CA SER A 459 11.93 28.73 8.81
C SER A 459 12.87 27.86 7.96
N TYR A 460 14.02 27.49 8.53
CA TYR A 460 15.07 26.73 7.85
C TYR A 460 15.35 25.43 8.58
N LEU A 461 15.15 24.30 7.91
CA LEU A 461 15.65 23.00 8.36
C LEU A 461 16.97 22.68 7.65
N ILE A 462 18.03 22.48 8.41
CA ILE A 462 19.38 22.21 7.89
C ILE A 462 19.86 20.87 8.48
N THR A 463 20.27 19.94 7.62
CA THR A 463 20.81 18.65 8.09
C THR A 463 22.33 18.67 8.17
N GLY A 464 22.91 18.03 9.20
CA GLY A 464 24.36 17.93 9.36
C GLY A 464 25.02 19.23 9.82
N THR A 465 24.45 19.88 10.84
CA THR A 465 24.89 21.21 11.30
C THR A 465 25.94 21.21 12.41
N SER A 466 26.54 20.07 12.74
CA SER A 466 27.51 20.00 13.84
C SER A 466 28.90 20.55 13.49
N ARG A 467 29.24 20.66 12.21
CA ARG A 467 30.56 21.11 11.72
C ARG A 467 30.49 21.63 10.27
N GLY A 468 31.62 22.19 9.80
CA GLY A 468 31.83 22.56 8.39
C GLY A 468 30.73 23.47 7.84
N LEU A 469 30.37 23.25 6.58
CA LEU A 469 29.40 24.05 5.84
C LEU A 469 28.02 24.11 6.53
N GLY A 470 27.55 23.00 7.10
CA GLY A 470 26.26 22.96 7.79
C GLY A 470 26.19 23.85 9.03
N PHE A 471 27.26 23.89 9.83
CA PHE A 471 27.35 24.80 10.98
C PHE A 471 27.41 26.26 10.54
N GLU A 472 28.07 26.51 9.41
CA GLU A 472 28.20 27.86 8.87
C GLU A 472 26.87 28.41 8.31
N PHE A 473 26.04 27.56 7.69
CA PHE A 473 24.66 27.96 7.37
C PHE A 473 23.88 28.37 8.62
N VAL A 474 24.03 27.63 9.73
CA VAL A 474 23.42 28.02 11.01
C VAL A 474 23.96 29.37 11.48
N ARG A 475 25.28 29.60 11.43
CA ARG A 475 25.89 30.89 11.79
C ARG A 475 25.32 32.05 10.97
N GLN A 476 25.21 31.91 9.66
CA GLN A 476 24.77 33.03 8.82
C GLN A 476 23.26 33.26 8.91
N LEU A 477 22.45 32.21 8.84
CA LEU A 477 20.99 32.33 8.86
C LEU A 477 20.46 32.80 10.22
N SER A 478 21.06 32.35 11.32
CA SER A 478 20.62 32.76 12.66
C SER A 478 21.04 34.18 13.06
N ALA A 479 21.90 34.84 12.26
CA ALA A 479 22.26 36.23 12.50
C ALA A 479 21.06 37.18 12.37
N ASP A 480 20.06 36.81 11.57
CA ASP A 480 18.76 37.47 11.56
C ASP A 480 17.84 36.79 12.59
N SER A 481 17.45 37.53 13.63
CA SER A 481 16.60 37.00 14.70
C SER A 481 15.17 36.68 14.26
N ASN A 482 14.76 37.12 13.06
CA ASN A 482 13.46 36.76 12.48
C ASN A 482 13.45 35.37 11.86
N ASN A 483 14.63 34.77 11.62
CA ASN A 483 14.70 33.42 11.07
C ASN A 483 14.58 32.38 12.18
N THR A 484 13.80 31.33 11.97
CA THR A 484 13.84 30.13 12.82
C THR A 484 14.77 29.11 12.18
N VAL A 485 15.91 28.79 12.82
CA VAL A 485 16.94 27.91 12.27
C VAL A 485 17.00 26.60 13.04
N ILE A 486 16.71 25.49 12.36
CA ILE A 486 16.59 24.16 12.95
C ILE A 486 17.69 23.26 12.39
N GLY A 487 18.62 22.84 13.24
CA GLY A 487 19.72 21.95 12.91
C GLY A 487 19.42 20.50 13.28
N PHE A 488 19.68 19.57 12.35
CA PHE A 488 19.60 18.13 12.59
C PHE A 488 20.99 17.50 12.70
N VAL A 489 21.30 16.90 13.85
CA VAL A 489 22.65 16.41 14.19
C VAL A 489 22.65 15.08 14.92
N ARG A 490 23.75 14.35 14.85
CA ARG A 490 23.94 13.08 15.59
C ARG A 490 24.22 13.30 17.08
N ASN A 491 25.02 14.33 17.41
CA ASN A 491 25.39 14.68 18.78
C ASN A 491 24.87 16.07 19.12
N LYS A 492 23.66 16.12 19.72
CA LYS A 492 22.99 17.37 20.07
C LYS A 492 23.77 18.17 21.11
N LYS A 493 24.19 17.52 22.20
CA LYS A 493 24.92 18.17 23.30
C LYS A 493 26.18 18.89 22.82
N ALA A 494 27.06 18.20 22.09
CA ALA A 494 28.30 18.81 21.61
C ALA A 494 28.04 19.96 20.61
N THR A 495 26.96 19.85 19.82
CA THR A 495 26.55 20.91 18.89
C THR A 495 26.03 22.13 19.66
N GLU A 496 25.17 21.94 20.66
CA GLU A 496 24.64 23.01 21.51
C GLU A 496 25.75 23.71 22.31
N GLU A 497 26.72 22.97 22.85
CA GLU A 497 27.89 23.56 23.51
C GLU A 497 28.73 24.42 22.55
N LYS A 498 28.82 24.03 21.27
CA LYS A 498 29.49 24.84 20.25
C LYS A 498 28.68 26.07 19.87
N ILE A 499 27.36 25.94 19.73
CA ILE A 499 26.44 27.07 19.49
C ILE A 499 26.55 28.08 20.62
N GLU A 500 26.52 27.63 21.89
CA GLU A 500 26.67 28.52 23.04
C GLU A 500 28.04 29.22 23.06
N ARG A 501 29.11 28.52 22.66
CA ARG A 501 30.45 29.11 22.64
C ARG A 501 30.65 30.14 21.52
N GLU A 502 30.12 29.88 20.33
CA GLU A 502 30.45 30.65 19.11
C GLU A 502 29.33 31.57 18.64
N LEU A 503 28.07 31.30 19.03
CA LEU A 503 26.84 31.94 18.58
C LEU A 503 25.92 32.32 19.75
N SER A 504 26.51 32.64 20.91
CA SER A 504 25.76 32.97 22.14
C SER A 504 24.71 34.05 21.94
N GLY A 505 23.60 33.93 22.68
CA GLY A 505 22.49 34.89 22.65
C GLY A 505 21.50 34.74 21.50
N ARG A 506 21.69 33.76 20.61
CA ARG A 506 20.76 33.47 19.50
C ARG A 506 19.69 32.47 19.90
N SER A 507 18.54 32.97 20.37
CA SER A 507 17.39 32.17 20.81
C SER A 507 16.61 31.50 19.67
N ASN A 508 16.90 31.88 18.43
CA ASN A 508 16.23 31.42 17.21
C ASN A 508 16.87 30.17 16.59
N ILE A 509 17.80 29.52 17.30
CA ILE A 509 18.46 28.28 16.90
C ILE A 509 17.87 27.11 17.69
N HIS A 510 17.45 26.06 16.99
CA HIS A 510 16.95 24.82 17.56
C HIS A 510 17.79 23.64 17.07
N THR A 511 18.10 22.70 17.97
CA THR A 511 18.86 21.50 17.61
C THR A 511 18.05 20.23 17.88
N ILE A 512 17.95 19.37 16.87
CA ILE A 512 17.24 18.09 16.92
C ILE A 512 18.26 16.96 16.73
N GLN A 513 18.16 15.92 17.57
CA GLN A 513 19.06 14.77 17.50
C GLN A 513 18.50 13.68 16.59
N GLY A 514 19.34 13.12 15.72
CA GLY A 514 19.03 11.89 14.98
C GLY A 514 19.99 11.60 13.84
N GLU A 515 19.64 10.57 13.06
CA GLU A 515 20.44 10.08 11.94
C GLU A 515 19.63 10.09 10.65
N ILE A 516 20.20 10.66 9.58
CA ILE A 516 19.47 10.83 8.29
C ILE A 516 19.19 9.50 7.59
N GLN A 517 20.04 8.49 7.82
CA GLN A 517 19.85 7.13 7.31
C GLN A 517 18.76 6.33 8.05
N ASN A 518 18.25 6.83 9.17
CA ASN A 518 17.22 6.16 9.97
C ASN A 518 15.86 6.80 9.72
N LEU A 519 14.95 6.07 9.09
CA LEU A 519 13.61 6.57 8.74
C LEU A 519 12.82 7.05 9.96
N GLU A 520 12.92 6.39 11.12
CA GLU A 520 12.18 6.80 12.31
C GLU A 520 12.78 8.09 12.90
N SER A 521 14.09 8.27 12.84
CA SER A 521 14.74 9.54 13.18
C SER A 521 14.26 10.68 12.28
N VAL A 522 14.10 10.45 10.97
CA VAL A 522 13.58 11.46 10.04
C VAL A 522 12.10 11.78 10.29
N LYS A 523 11.28 10.80 10.65
CA LYS A 523 9.88 11.06 11.07
C LYS A 523 9.82 11.91 12.33
N ASN A 524 10.64 11.60 13.33
CA ASN A 524 10.72 12.37 14.57
C ASN A 524 11.20 13.79 14.29
N LEU A 525 12.21 13.95 13.42
CA LEU A 525 12.67 15.25 12.96
C LEU A 525 11.53 16.10 12.39
N VAL A 526 10.76 15.58 11.44
CA VAL A 526 9.64 16.32 10.82
C VAL A 526 8.57 16.69 11.86
N LYS A 527 8.29 15.79 12.81
CA LYS A 527 7.35 16.07 13.91
C LYS A 527 7.85 17.21 14.80
N GLU A 528 9.12 17.20 15.19
CA GLU A 528 9.72 18.24 16.02
C GLU A 528 9.80 19.58 15.27
N VAL A 529 10.15 19.57 13.98
CA VAL A 529 10.11 20.77 13.13
C VAL A 529 8.71 21.37 13.11
N ALA A 530 7.67 20.56 12.89
CA ALA A 530 6.29 21.03 12.91
C ALA A 530 5.89 21.67 14.24
N ASN A 531 6.36 21.12 15.36
CA ASN A 531 6.11 21.71 16.69
C ASN A 531 6.82 23.06 16.88
N ILE A 532 8.06 23.19 16.40
CA ILE A 532 8.85 24.42 16.53
C ILE A 532 8.27 25.53 15.67
N THR A 533 7.84 25.21 14.45
CA THR A 533 7.41 26.21 13.46
C THR A 533 5.90 26.47 13.45
N GLY A 534 5.11 25.74 14.25
CA GLY A 534 3.65 25.80 14.19
C GLY A 534 3.05 25.12 12.96
N GLY A 535 3.80 24.22 12.31
CA GLY A 535 3.29 23.33 11.27
C GLY A 535 3.52 23.77 9.82
N SER A 536 4.35 24.79 9.58
CA SER A 536 4.84 25.20 8.25
C SER A 536 6.37 25.08 8.16
N LEU A 537 6.94 25.01 6.95
CA LEU A 537 8.39 25.06 6.75
C LEU A 537 8.69 25.77 5.43
N ASP A 538 9.65 26.69 5.43
CA ASP A 538 9.98 27.48 4.23
C ASP A 538 11.13 26.88 3.43
N TYR A 539 12.19 26.48 4.14
CA TYR A 539 13.43 26.01 3.54
C TYR A 539 13.88 24.67 4.12
N ILE A 540 14.28 23.76 3.25
CA ILE A 540 15.11 22.62 3.61
C ILE A 540 16.46 22.80 2.93
N ILE A 541 17.55 22.73 3.70
CA ILE A 541 18.93 22.63 3.22
C ILE A 541 19.46 21.25 3.61
N ALA A 542 19.32 20.30 2.69
CA ALA A 542 19.79 18.94 2.82
C ALA A 542 21.31 18.89 2.63
N ASN A 543 22.04 19.19 3.71
CA ASN A 543 23.50 19.29 3.76
C ASN A 543 24.19 18.03 4.30
N ALA A 544 23.53 17.23 5.15
CA ALA A 544 24.13 16.03 5.73
C ALA A 544 24.63 15.07 4.64
N ALA A 545 25.88 14.65 4.76
CA ALA A 545 26.52 13.72 3.85
C ALA A 545 27.61 12.90 4.54
N LEU A 546 27.92 11.74 3.96
CA LEU A 546 29.08 10.92 4.23
C LEU A 546 29.97 10.90 2.98
N GLN A 547 31.25 11.21 3.15
CA GLN A 547 32.31 10.81 2.24
C GLN A 547 33.26 9.94 3.06
N SER A 548 33.48 8.71 2.60
CA SER A 548 34.28 7.72 3.32
C SER A 548 35.77 7.96 3.11
N GLU A 549 36.55 7.95 4.17
CA GLU A 549 38.01 8.15 4.10
C GLU A 549 38.72 7.04 3.32
N TRP A 550 38.12 5.84 3.26
CA TRP A 550 38.67 4.70 2.52
C TRP A 550 38.55 4.89 1.00
N SER A 551 37.39 5.36 0.52
CA SER A 551 37.12 5.51 -0.91
C SER A 551 37.38 6.91 -1.46
N ALA A 552 37.53 7.92 -0.60
CA ALA A 552 37.60 9.33 -1.00
C ALA A 552 38.66 9.63 -2.06
N HIS A 553 39.83 8.98 -2.00
CA HIS A 553 41.00 9.31 -2.81
C HIS A 553 41.44 8.18 -3.75
N ASN A 554 40.61 7.15 -3.93
CA ASN A 554 40.95 5.98 -4.72
C ASN A 554 40.02 5.84 -5.93
N PRO A 555 40.54 5.41 -7.10
CA PRO A 555 39.73 5.20 -8.29
C PRO A 555 38.87 3.94 -8.18
N LEU A 556 37.72 3.93 -8.86
CA LEU A 556 36.75 2.82 -8.79
C LEU A 556 37.36 1.44 -9.13
N GLY A 557 38.32 1.39 -10.07
CA GLY A 557 39.00 0.14 -10.42
C GLY A 557 39.84 -0.43 -9.27
N VAL A 558 40.53 0.42 -8.51
CA VAL A 558 41.31 0.02 -7.32
C VAL A 558 40.39 -0.41 -6.19
N LEU A 559 39.30 0.35 -5.96
CA LEU A 559 38.30 -0.02 -4.95
C LEU A 559 37.64 -1.37 -5.28
N GLY A 560 37.53 -1.73 -6.56
CA GLY A 560 37.00 -3.00 -7.02
C GLY A 560 37.85 -4.23 -6.66
N GLU A 561 39.09 -4.03 -6.18
CA GLU A 561 39.93 -5.11 -5.64
C GLU A 561 39.44 -5.61 -4.27
N GLU A 562 38.66 -4.80 -3.54
CA GLU A 562 37.95 -5.17 -2.30
C GLU A 562 36.42 -5.10 -2.51
N PRO A 563 35.81 -6.03 -3.28
CA PRO A 563 34.44 -5.89 -3.76
C PRO A 563 33.39 -5.82 -2.64
N GLU A 564 33.54 -6.58 -1.55
CA GLU A 564 32.61 -6.53 -0.42
C GLU A 564 32.65 -5.17 0.30
N ARG A 565 33.85 -4.64 0.52
CA ARG A 565 34.03 -3.32 1.15
C ARG A 565 33.52 -2.19 0.26
N LEU A 566 33.72 -2.32 -1.05
CA LEU A 566 33.14 -1.41 -2.04
C LEU A 566 31.61 -1.44 -1.99
N GLU A 567 30.99 -2.62 -1.93
CA GLU A 567 29.53 -2.74 -1.81
C GLU A 567 29.02 -2.08 -0.52
N GLU A 568 29.66 -2.34 0.62
CA GLU A 568 29.31 -1.72 1.91
C GLU A 568 29.38 -0.19 1.84
N ASP A 569 30.48 0.36 1.30
CA ASP A 569 30.69 1.80 1.19
C ASP A 569 29.71 2.47 0.21
N MET A 570 29.39 1.81 -0.91
CA MET A 570 28.36 2.27 -1.86
C MET A 570 26.98 2.28 -1.21
N LEU A 571 26.61 1.21 -0.49
CA LEU A 571 25.32 1.12 0.19
C LEU A 571 25.19 2.17 1.30
N GLU A 572 26.24 2.36 2.10
CA GLU A 572 26.25 3.38 3.17
C GLU A 572 26.16 4.79 2.60
N SER A 573 26.99 5.11 1.60
CA SER A 573 26.97 6.40 0.90
C SER A 573 25.59 6.67 0.28
N PHE A 574 24.99 5.70 -0.40
CA PHE A 574 23.64 5.84 -0.97
C PHE A 574 22.58 6.04 0.11
N LYS A 575 22.66 5.28 1.21
CA LYS A 575 21.69 5.36 2.30
C LYS A 575 21.68 6.73 2.97
N ILE A 576 22.85 7.31 3.21
CA ILE A 576 23.01 8.62 3.87
C ILE A 576 22.77 9.77 2.89
N ASN A 577 23.48 9.78 1.75
CA ASN A 577 23.51 10.93 0.85
C ASN A 577 22.27 11.02 -0.04
N THR A 578 21.63 9.88 -0.35
CA THR A 578 20.50 9.83 -1.28
C THR A 578 19.21 9.46 -0.57
N LEU A 579 19.12 8.26 0.00
CA LEU A 579 17.86 7.69 0.48
C LEU A 579 17.32 8.46 1.70
N GLY A 580 18.20 8.84 2.63
CA GLY A 580 17.83 9.66 3.78
C GLY A 580 17.23 11.01 3.38
N ASN A 581 17.79 11.67 2.37
CA ASN A 581 17.26 12.92 1.83
C ASN A 581 15.92 12.72 1.09
N ILE A 582 15.75 11.63 0.35
CA ILE A 582 14.46 11.28 -0.27
C ILE A 582 13.37 11.12 0.81
N HIS A 583 13.68 10.41 1.90
CA HIS A 583 12.74 10.27 3.01
C HIS A 583 12.42 11.61 3.67
N LEU A 584 13.43 12.45 3.89
CA LEU A 584 13.25 13.79 4.43
C LEU A 584 12.32 14.63 3.56
N PHE A 585 12.57 14.68 2.25
CA PHE A 585 11.76 15.45 1.31
C PHE A 585 10.30 14.97 1.34
N ILE A 586 10.07 13.66 1.25
CA ILE A 586 8.71 13.09 1.26
C ILE A 586 7.97 13.44 2.56
N LEU A 587 8.62 13.25 3.71
CA LEU A 587 7.99 13.44 5.01
C LEU A 587 7.75 14.92 5.33
N ALA A 588 8.63 15.82 4.88
CA ALA A 588 8.52 17.26 5.14
C ALA A 588 7.62 18.02 4.15
N LEU A 589 7.24 17.40 3.01
CA LEU A 589 6.34 18.00 2.01
C LEU A 589 5.07 18.65 2.59
N PRO A 590 4.35 18.04 3.55
CA PRO A 590 3.16 18.67 4.16
C PRO A 590 3.47 19.99 4.86
N LEU A 591 4.67 20.16 5.44
CA LEU A 591 5.11 21.41 6.06
C LEU A 591 5.52 22.42 5.00
N ILE A 592 6.29 21.98 3.99
CA ILE A 592 6.73 22.81 2.86
C ILE A 592 5.55 23.40 2.10
N ARG A 593 4.48 22.63 1.87
CA ARG A 593 3.27 23.12 1.19
C ARG A 593 2.63 24.31 1.89
N LYS A 594 2.79 24.41 3.22
CA LYS A 594 2.26 25.48 4.06
C LYS A 594 3.25 26.64 4.26
N GLY A 595 4.53 26.47 3.90
CA GLY A 595 5.51 27.55 3.89
C GLY A 595 5.21 28.56 2.79
N GLU A 596 5.80 29.75 2.91
CA GLU A 596 5.66 30.81 1.91
C GLU A 596 6.75 30.72 0.84
N ALA A 597 8.00 30.44 1.24
CA ALA A 597 9.11 30.37 0.27
C ALA A 597 9.16 29.06 -0.51
N LYS A 598 8.80 27.95 0.15
CA LYS A 598 8.68 26.59 -0.43
C LYS A 598 9.92 26.10 -1.19
N LYS A 599 11.12 26.22 -0.61
CA LYS A 599 12.38 25.81 -1.26
C LYS A 599 13.01 24.59 -0.60
N VAL A 600 13.32 23.57 -1.40
CA VAL A 600 14.03 22.37 -1.00
C VAL A 600 15.35 22.29 -1.76
N ILE A 601 16.44 22.50 -1.03
CA ILE A 601 17.80 22.62 -1.57
C ILE A 601 18.62 21.41 -1.12
N ALA A 602 19.16 20.67 -2.07
CA ALA A 602 20.10 19.59 -1.82
C ALA A 602 21.53 20.08 -2.02
N ILE A 603 22.40 19.93 -1.02
CA ILE A 603 23.83 20.18 -1.21
C ILE A 603 24.44 18.95 -1.90
N SER A 604 24.86 19.15 -3.15
CA SER A 604 25.45 18.14 -4.01
C SER A 604 26.97 18.34 -4.16
N SER A 605 27.57 17.86 -5.24
CA SER A 605 28.99 18.06 -5.56
C SER A 605 29.17 18.14 -7.07
N GLY A 606 30.04 19.03 -7.55
CA GLY A 606 30.42 19.12 -8.97
C GLY A 606 31.00 17.82 -9.51
N MET A 607 31.60 17.00 -8.65
CA MET A 607 32.06 15.64 -9.00
C MET A 607 30.92 14.67 -9.32
N ALA A 608 29.66 15.07 -9.19
CA ALA A 608 28.48 14.31 -9.63
C ALA A 608 27.99 14.71 -11.04
N ASP A 609 28.76 15.51 -11.77
CA ASP A 609 28.50 15.87 -13.16
C ASP A 609 29.30 14.96 -14.12
N PRO A 610 28.65 14.11 -14.93
CA PRO A 610 29.34 13.24 -15.89
C PRO A 610 30.27 13.99 -16.83
N ASP A 611 29.88 15.18 -17.29
CA ASP A 611 30.71 15.97 -18.22
C ASP A 611 32.00 16.45 -17.54
N PHE A 612 31.92 16.83 -16.26
CA PHE A 612 33.08 17.20 -15.46
C PHE A 612 33.99 15.99 -15.22
N ILE A 613 33.41 14.84 -14.89
CA ILE A 613 34.14 13.58 -14.67
C ILE A 613 34.94 13.18 -15.92
N THR A 614 34.29 13.08 -17.08
CA THR A 614 34.92 12.54 -18.30
C THR A 614 35.89 13.51 -18.93
N ASN A 615 35.61 14.82 -18.90
CA ASN A 615 36.47 15.81 -19.57
C ASN A 615 37.76 16.09 -18.78
N PHE A 616 37.75 15.87 -17.46
CA PHE A 616 38.89 16.19 -16.58
C PHE A 616 39.47 14.98 -15.84
N SER A 617 39.06 13.77 -16.21
CA SER A 617 39.58 12.51 -15.65
C SER A 617 39.49 12.44 -14.12
N ILE A 618 38.36 12.85 -13.56
CA ILE A 618 38.09 12.77 -12.12
C ILE A 618 37.70 11.34 -11.78
N THR A 619 38.60 10.57 -11.16
CA THR A 619 38.40 9.13 -10.96
C THR A 619 38.09 8.71 -9.53
N ASP A 620 38.36 9.58 -8.56
CA ASP A 620 38.31 9.31 -7.12
C ASP A 620 36.90 9.44 -6.51
N GLY A 621 36.71 8.88 -5.31
CA GLY A 621 35.52 9.10 -4.50
C GLY A 621 34.22 8.51 -5.07
N ALA A 622 34.30 7.47 -5.90
CA ALA A 622 33.17 6.95 -6.67
C ALA A 622 31.88 6.66 -5.85
N PRO A 623 31.93 5.99 -4.67
CA PRO A 623 30.73 5.78 -3.85
C PRO A 623 30.01 7.09 -3.45
N TYR A 624 30.79 8.12 -3.09
CA TYR A 624 30.27 9.44 -2.77
C TYR A 624 29.68 10.13 -4.01
N THR A 625 30.43 10.22 -5.11
CA THR A 625 30.00 10.94 -6.32
C THR A 625 28.77 10.31 -6.96
N ILE A 626 28.70 8.97 -7.01
CA ILE A 626 27.52 8.22 -7.49
C ILE A 626 26.30 8.52 -6.62
N SER A 627 26.45 8.53 -5.29
CA SER A 627 25.34 8.84 -4.38
C SER A 627 24.82 10.29 -4.55
N LYS A 628 25.72 11.25 -4.83
CA LYS A 628 25.34 12.64 -5.14
C LYS A 628 24.69 12.77 -6.52
N GLY A 629 25.14 11.99 -7.51
CA GLY A 629 24.49 11.88 -8.82
C GLY A 629 23.05 11.34 -8.69
N ALA A 630 22.87 10.30 -7.88
CA ALA A 630 21.54 9.77 -7.57
C ALA A 630 20.64 10.81 -6.87
N LEU A 631 21.21 11.61 -5.96
CA LEU A 631 20.50 12.72 -5.31
C LEU A 631 20.07 13.80 -6.33
N ASN A 632 20.93 14.16 -7.28
CA ASN A 632 20.60 15.11 -8.35
C ASN A 632 19.40 14.63 -9.18
N ILE A 633 19.37 13.34 -9.54
CA ILE A 633 18.22 12.74 -10.24
C ILE A 633 16.97 12.74 -9.37
N ALA A 634 17.10 12.48 -8.06
CA ALA A 634 15.97 12.55 -7.14
C ALA A 634 15.38 13.96 -7.11
N VAL A 635 16.22 15.00 -6.96
CA VAL A 635 15.81 16.42 -6.99
C VAL A 635 15.06 16.77 -8.27
N ALA A 636 15.59 16.39 -9.44
CA ALA A 636 14.91 16.63 -10.72
C ALA A 636 13.54 15.94 -10.79
N LYS A 637 13.40 14.73 -10.23
CA LYS A 637 12.10 14.03 -10.15
C LYS A 637 11.12 14.70 -9.19
N PHE A 638 11.59 15.20 -8.04
CA PHE A 638 10.76 15.97 -7.12
C PHE A 638 10.29 17.27 -7.77
N ASP A 639 11.16 18.01 -8.44
CA ASP A 639 10.76 19.22 -9.17
C ASP A 639 9.69 18.91 -10.23
N ALA A 640 9.94 17.92 -11.10
CA ALA A 640 8.99 17.54 -12.13
C ALA A 640 7.60 17.17 -11.58
N GLN A 641 7.55 16.64 -10.36
CA GLN A 641 6.32 16.28 -9.68
C GLN A 641 5.65 17.47 -8.97
N TYR A 642 6.41 18.31 -8.27
CA TYR A 642 5.88 19.29 -7.30
C TYR A 642 6.00 20.75 -7.73
N ARG A 643 6.68 21.06 -8.85
CA ARG A 643 6.83 22.42 -9.38
C ARG A 643 5.49 23.14 -9.58
N LYS A 644 4.45 22.41 -10.02
CA LYS A 644 3.10 22.96 -10.21
C LYS A 644 2.43 23.39 -8.90
N GLU A 645 2.91 22.89 -7.76
CA GLU A 645 2.45 23.30 -6.42
C GLU A 645 3.22 24.53 -5.89
N GLY A 646 4.12 25.11 -6.69
CA GLY A 646 4.96 26.24 -6.30
C GLY A 646 6.15 25.85 -5.42
N ILE A 647 6.53 24.57 -5.37
CA ILE A 647 7.66 24.09 -4.56
C ILE A 647 8.91 23.97 -5.42
N LEU A 648 9.97 24.71 -5.06
CA LEU A 648 11.25 24.68 -5.76
C LEU A 648 12.12 23.55 -5.22
N PHE A 649 12.49 22.60 -6.07
CA PHE A 649 13.55 21.62 -5.77
C PHE A 649 14.80 21.96 -6.58
N MET A 650 15.96 22.04 -5.93
CA MET A 650 17.22 22.41 -6.58
C MET A 650 18.42 21.74 -5.90
N ALA A 651 19.45 21.40 -6.69
CA ALA A 651 20.72 20.87 -6.20
C ALA A 651 21.84 21.88 -6.42
N ILE A 652 22.68 22.08 -5.40
CA ILE A 652 23.78 23.05 -5.43
C ILE A 652 25.09 22.37 -5.00
N SER A 653 26.12 22.41 -5.84
CA SER A 653 27.49 22.09 -5.47
C SER A 653 28.10 23.27 -4.72
N PRO A 654 28.67 23.09 -3.52
CA PRO A 654 29.23 24.18 -2.72
C PRO A 654 30.66 24.60 -3.14
N GLY A 655 31.19 24.02 -4.21
CA GLY A 655 32.60 24.11 -4.59
C GLY A 655 33.48 23.15 -3.78
N LEU A 656 34.81 23.33 -3.84
CA LEU A 656 35.73 22.62 -2.95
C LEU A 656 35.85 23.41 -1.63
N VAL A 657 35.32 22.87 -0.55
CA VAL A 657 35.27 23.55 0.75
C VAL A 657 36.23 22.91 1.74
N ALA A 658 37.06 23.72 2.39
CA ALA A 658 38.01 23.30 3.40
C ALA A 658 37.29 22.82 4.69
N THR A 659 36.85 21.57 4.70
CA THR A 659 36.07 20.96 5.80
C THR A 659 36.71 19.71 6.42
N GLN A 660 37.77 19.19 5.82
CA GLN A 660 38.50 18.02 6.30
C GLN A 660 39.85 18.41 6.90
N ASP A 661 40.25 17.69 7.94
CA ASP A 661 41.60 17.76 8.51
C ASP A 661 42.48 16.76 7.75
N THR A 662 43.49 17.27 7.05
CA THR A 662 44.40 16.46 6.22
C THR A 662 45.67 16.05 6.95
N SER A 663 45.79 16.33 8.26
CA SER A 663 47.03 16.14 9.03
C SER A 663 47.49 14.68 9.19
N ASN A 664 46.57 13.71 9.07
CA ASN A 664 46.85 12.28 9.28
C ASN A 664 46.76 11.44 8.00
N TYR A 665 46.88 12.04 6.82
CA TYR A 665 46.78 11.30 5.56
C TYR A 665 48.00 10.39 5.34
N THR A 666 47.73 9.19 4.83
CA THR A 666 48.75 8.27 4.30
C THR A 666 49.38 8.83 3.02
N GLU A 667 50.55 8.33 2.62
CA GLU A 667 51.23 8.80 1.40
C GLU A 667 50.36 8.54 0.15
N GLU A 668 49.63 7.43 0.13
CA GLU A 668 48.68 7.08 -0.93
C GLU A 668 47.53 8.10 -1.00
N GLN A 669 46.97 8.50 0.15
CA GLN A 669 45.94 9.53 0.22
C GLN A 669 46.47 10.91 -0.20
N ILE A 670 47.70 11.26 0.18
CA ILE A 670 48.37 12.49 -0.25
C ILE A 670 48.53 12.49 -1.78
N GLN A 671 48.91 11.36 -2.38
CA GLN A 671 49.02 11.24 -3.82
C GLN A 671 47.66 11.41 -4.51
N GLY A 672 46.59 10.77 -4.01
CA GLY A 672 45.25 10.97 -4.54
C GLY A 672 44.77 12.43 -4.46
N VAL A 673 45.10 13.14 -3.37
CA VAL A 673 44.83 14.59 -3.26
C VAL A 673 45.61 15.39 -4.31
N ARG A 674 46.88 15.05 -4.56
CA ARG A 674 47.68 15.72 -5.61
C ARG A 674 47.07 15.52 -7.00
N ASP A 675 46.61 14.30 -7.28
CA ASP A 675 45.99 13.96 -8.56
C ASP A 675 44.66 14.72 -8.75
N MET A 676 43.82 14.77 -7.71
CA MET A 676 42.60 15.58 -7.70
C MET A 676 42.89 17.07 -7.94
N VAL A 677 43.87 17.64 -7.24
CA VAL A 677 44.28 19.05 -7.41
C VAL A 677 44.79 19.31 -8.83
N ALA A 678 45.57 18.39 -9.40
CA ALA A 678 46.05 18.50 -10.77
C ALA A 678 44.89 18.52 -11.78
N ALA A 679 43.92 17.62 -11.62
CA ALA A 679 42.73 17.58 -12.47
C ALA A 679 41.88 18.86 -12.35
N PHE A 680 41.71 19.38 -11.12
CA PHE A 680 41.00 20.63 -10.86
C PHE A 680 41.70 21.84 -11.46
N LYS A 681 43.04 21.91 -11.43
CA LYS A 681 43.80 22.94 -12.15
C LYS A 681 43.71 22.78 -13.67
N GLY A 682 43.56 21.56 -14.17
CA GLY A 682 43.26 21.29 -15.58
C GLY A 682 41.91 21.86 -16.02
N TYR A 683 40.90 21.81 -15.14
CA TYR A 683 39.58 22.40 -15.36
C TYR A 683 39.55 23.92 -15.20
N ALA A 684 40.10 24.41 -14.10
CA ALA A 684 40.09 25.81 -13.71
C ALA A 684 41.52 26.27 -13.39
N PRO A 685 42.29 26.74 -14.39
CA PRO A 685 43.69 27.14 -14.19
C PRO A 685 43.89 28.26 -13.18
N HIS A 686 42.88 29.10 -12.98
CA HIS A 686 42.87 30.21 -12.02
C HIS A 686 42.35 29.81 -10.63
N TRP A 687 41.97 28.55 -10.43
CA TRP A 687 41.50 28.08 -9.14
C TRP A 687 42.68 28.01 -8.15
N GLU A 688 42.56 28.75 -7.05
CA GLU A 688 43.64 28.94 -6.07
C GLU A 688 43.60 27.92 -4.93
N GLY A 689 42.52 27.15 -4.79
CA GLY A 689 42.38 26.12 -3.78
C GLY A 689 40.99 26.07 -3.16
N ALA A 690 40.85 25.27 -2.09
CA ALA A 690 39.60 25.15 -1.37
C ALA A 690 39.19 26.49 -0.72
N ILE A 691 37.92 26.85 -0.86
CA ILE A 691 37.34 28.03 -0.20
C ILE A 691 36.93 27.70 1.24
N SER A 692 36.83 28.74 2.07
CA SER A 692 36.37 28.58 3.45
C SER A 692 34.88 28.18 3.50
N PRO A 693 34.43 27.52 4.59
CA PRO A 693 33.00 27.30 4.82
C PRO A 693 32.16 28.58 4.79
N GLU A 694 32.71 29.71 5.24
CA GLU A 694 32.04 31.01 5.28
C GLU A 694 31.79 31.57 3.88
N GLU A 695 32.82 31.58 3.02
CA GLU A 695 32.71 32.01 1.62
C GLU A 695 31.74 31.11 0.85
N SER A 696 31.84 29.79 1.02
CA SER A 696 30.97 28.83 0.37
C SER A 696 29.50 28.99 0.81
N ALA A 697 29.24 29.08 2.12
CA ALA A 697 27.89 29.27 2.64
C ALA A 697 27.26 30.58 2.13
N THR A 698 28.04 31.66 2.10
CA THR A 698 27.62 32.96 1.57
C THR A 698 27.21 32.86 0.10
N ALA A 699 28.05 32.22 -0.72
CA ALA A 699 27.78 32.04 -2.14
C ALA A 699 26.54 31.14 -2.38
N VAL A 700 26.43 30.02 -1.68
CA VAL A 700 25.28 29.10 -1.78
C VAL A 700 23.99 29.79 -1.34
N LEU A 701 23.98 30.51 -0.21
CA LEU A 701 22.79 31.25 0.24
C LEU A 701 22.40 32.34 -0.76
N SER A 702 23.36 33.00 -1.42
CA SER A 702 23.08 33.95 -2.51
C SER A 702 22.32 33.29 -3.66
N VAL A 703 22.73 32.09 -4.06
CA VAL A 703 22.04 31.31 -5.11
C VAL A 703 20.63 30.90 -4.66
N ILE A 704 20.48 30.38 -3.43
CA ILE A 704 19.18 29.97 -2.87
C ILE A 704 18.20 31.16 -2.85
N ASN A 705 18.67 32.34 -2.44
CA ASN A 705 17.85 33.54 -2.34
C ASN A 705 17.36 34.01 -3.72
N LYS A 706 18.23 33.98 -4.73
CA LYS A 706 17.90 34.37 -6.11
C LYS A 706 17.06 33.34 -6.86
N ALA A 707 17.12 32.06 -6.47
CA ALA A 707 16.48 30.99 -7.20
C ALA A 707 14.95 31.00 -7.05
N SER A 708 14.25 30.79 -8.16
CA SER A 708 12.79 30.65 -8.19
C SER A 708 12.32 29.72 -9.32
N ILE A 709 11.05 29.31 -9.27
CA ILE A 709 10.46 28.49 -10.32
C ILE A 709 10.30 29.28 -11.62
N GLU A 710 9.95 30.56 -11.50
CA GLU A 710 9.76 31.51 -12.58
C GLU A 710 11.07 31.80 -13.31
N ALA A 711 12.18 31.88 -12.57
CA ALA A 711 13.53 31.99 -13.10
C ALA A 711 14.06 30.67 -13.72
N GLY A 712 13.26 29.60 -13.70
CA GLY A 712 13.60 28.33 -14.33
C GLY A 712 14.59 27.47 -13.54
N ASN A 713 14.78 27.74 -12.24
CA ASN A 713 15.76 27.00 -11.42
C ASN A 713 15.26 25.62 -10.96
N GLY A 714 13.98 25.30 -11.17
CA GLY A 714 13.38 24.03 -10.81
C GLY A 714 14.11 22.83 -11.42
N GLY A 715 14.48 21.86 -10.57
CA GLY A 715 15.16 20.62 -10.94
C GLY A 715 16.62 20.81 -11.37
N SER A 716 17.15 22.03 -11.28
CA SER A 716 18.51 22.33 -11.72
C SER A 716 19.57 21.78 -10.76
N PHE A 717 20.74 21.49 -11.32
CA PHE A 717 21.96 21.16 -10.59
C PHE A 717 23.05 22.15 -10.99
N VAL A 718 23.42 23.04 -10.07
CA VAL A 718 24.34 24.18 -10.32
C VAL A 718 25.41 24.26 -9.24
N SER A 719 26.41 25.12 -9.41
CA SER A 719 27.43 25.43 -8.41
C SER A 719 27.02 26.56 -7.46
N HIS A 720 27.90 26.92 -6.54
CA HIS A 720 27.78 28.08 -5.65
C HIS A 720 27.76 29.42 -6.41
N TYR A 721 28.04 29.43 -7.72
CA TYR A 721 27.83 30.57 -8.63
C TYR A 721 26.47 30.58 -9.31
N GLY A 722 25.66 29.52 -9.16
CA GLY A 722 24.36 29.38 -9.80
C GLY A 722 24.42 28.92 -11.27
N ASN A 723 25.57 28.43 -11.72
CA ASN A 723 25.81 27.95 -13.09
C ASN A 723 26.50 26.57 -13.10
N LYS A 724 27.08 26.14 -14.22
CA LYS A 724 27.81 24.86 -14.36
C LYS A 724 29.33 24.98 -14.17
N GLN A 725 29.80 26.06 -13.51
CA GLN A 725 31.20 26.23 -13.15
C GLN A 725 31.43 25.76 -11.72
N TRP A 726 32.09 24.61 -11.55
CA TRP A 726 32.13 23.87 -10.28
C TRP A 726 33.16 24.37 -9.26
N LEU A 727 34.18 25.08 -9.71
CA LEU A 727 35.31 25.58 -8.91
C LEU A 727 35.49 27.08 -9.08
#